data_AF-U1RBM7-F1
#
_entry.id   AF-U1RBM7-F1
#
_cell.length_a   1.000
_cell.length_b   1.000
_cell.length_c   1.000
_cell.angle_alpha   90.00
_cell.angle_beta   90.00
_cell.angle_gamma   90.00
#
_symmetry.space_group_name_H-M   'P 1'
#
loop_
_entity.id
_entity.type
_entity.pdbx_description
1 polymer ?
#
loop_
_entity_poly.entity_id
_entity_poly.type
_entity_poly.pdbx_seq_one_letter_code
_entity_poly.pdbx_strand_id
1 'polypeptide(L)'
;MTKKVVNEQVSKPKKQRLPMRNGFFLTIWIPITLICALFATILYAGLNFASGAIDVAVGGGTYTPKNGKNTKGADLNFYPKKYKNINEAMEASGKVTQKIADEGMVLLKNDGSLPMTSLGKITLMGRGAADPLYGGTGSGHTNTDTAINIKAGLEKAGFTVNPTVYKQLDAYAKSHAAKDGGRINISFTFSGSTYRIGEMPVSKYSAASTKSFAQYNDAAVVVIGRTGGEGEDLTTDMSKWDDNYTPGQHSLELNKDEKDQIALAKQNFKKVIVVVNSSQPIEMGELQDDPQINAIINSGTPGATGFLSLGEIIAGALNPSGHTVDTWARDFTKDPTFVNIGSNEYTNAGKIRSFFVNYEEGIYSGYRYYETAAAENFIKYDEAVVYPFGYGLSYTIFDWSNPRYTVDSKKGTITAEVTVTNTGSVAGKDVVELFYSAPYTHGGIEKSAVDLGEFAKTKMLKPGESDTVKATVKIEDMASYDYKNAKAYVLEAGDYTLSLRTNSHTIKNGVDTFTYNVPETITYSGNNHRSSDKKAVTNQFDELSAAFESGQKTLLSRADFAGTFPQVPDDADKTASEELLKKLNNFETDITNSVMAKAEKADGKTISMPTTGAKNNIQLSELRGLPYDDPKWQKFLDQLKVSEMVDMIDDGAYATDAVTRLGKPRAVDFDGPAGFSSFITSIHGSAFPTETLIASTWNRDLAAQMGDAIGEEGLQLGINGWYGPAVNTHRNPFAGRNFEYYSEDPTLSGKLASAVASAAMNRGIVVFLKHFALNDQEQNRQANGLDTWADEQTIREIYLKPFEIAVKESSAQVKYQAEDGSIQTSTIGLNGIMSSYNRIGGVWAGGDWRVQTAVLRNEWGFQGAVITDFATIASPYMVPMQGVAAGSDIQLTWRIFEQFKNTDNPTAVYFLRKAAHNVMFATANSSSLNGYAYGAGTTWHAPWWRWVQWIGTAVFVALALFLIYWMVKRVRRVSPIRRAWREQRKALKAARKNQ
;
A
#
# COMPACT_ATOMS: atom_id res chain seq x y z
N MET A 1 85.99 61.65 -52.21
CA MET A 1 86.52 60.47 -52.92
C MET A 1 85.56 59.31 -52.64
N THR A 2 84.70 58.94 -53.61
CA THR A 2 84.71 57.65 -54.35
C THR A 2 84.53 56.42 -53.41
N LYS A 3 83.53 55.53 -53.53
CA LYS A 3 82.95 54.84 -54.71
C LYS A 3 81.53 54.30 -54.42
N LYS A 4 80.69 54.23 -55.48
CA LYS A 4 79.34 53.63 -55.57
C LYS A 4 79.35 52.09 -55.48
N VAL A 5 78.39 51.52 -54.75
CA VAL A 5 77.73 50.22 -55.04
C VAL A 5 76.24 50.35 -54.73
N VAL A 6 75.43 49.82 -55.64
CA VAL A 6 73.96 49.78 -55.66
C VAL A 6 73.42 48.80 -54.62
N ASN A 7 72.42 49.22 -53.84
CA ASN A 7 71.35 48.35 -53.36
C ASN A 7 70.17 49.22 -52.87
N GLU A 8 69.11 49.31 -53.67
CA GLU A 8 67.84 49.90 -53.25
C GLU A 8 67.20 49.02 -52.16
N GLN A 9 67.32 49.44 -50.91
CA GLN A 9 66.44 48.95 -49.84
C GLN A 9 65.08 49.63 -49.96
N VAL A 10 64.16 48.98 -50.67
CA VAL A 10 62.72 49.21 -50.52
C VAL A 10 62.36 48.97 -49.06
N SER A 11 62.09 50.04 -48.30
CA SER A 11 61.58 49.90 -46.93
C SER A 11 60.27 49.10 -46.98
N LYS A 12 60.26 47.91 -46.37
CA LYS A 12 59.04 47.09 -46.25
C LYS A 12 58.01 47.88 -45.45
N PRO A 13 56.77 48.07 -45.93
CA PRO A 13 55.74 48.72 -45.14
C PRO A 13 55.52 47.93 -43.85
N LYS A 14 55.51 48.60 -42.69
CA LYS A 14 55.18 48.00 -41.39
C LYS A 14 53.91 47.15 -41.56
N LYS A 15 53.99 45.84 -41.29
CA LYS A 15 52.84 44.93 -41.34
C LYS A 15 51.77 45.48 -40.39
N GLN A 16 50.75 46.14 -40.93
CA GLN A 16 49.60 46.58 -40.16
C GLN A 16 48.91 45.33 -39.60
N ARG A 17 48.99 45.09 -38.28
CA ARG A 17 48.28 43.98 -37.62
C ARG A 17 46.79 44.27 -37.70
N LEU A 18 46.11 43.67 -38.67
CA LEU A 18 44.67 43.80 -38.81
C LEU A 18 43.96 43.03 -37.68
N PRO A 19 42.92 43.62 -37.06
CA PRO A 19 42.07 42.88 -36.12
C PRO A 19 41.48 41.64 -36.81
N MET A 20 41.29 40.54 -36.08
CA MET A 20 40.77 39.26 -36.57
C MET A 20 39.50 39.42 -37.46
N ARG A 21 39.34 38.56 -38.47
CA ARG A 21 38.22 38.65 -39.44
C ARG A 21 36.89 38.47 -38.73
N ASN A 22 35.88 39.28 -39.07
CA ASN A 22 34.54 39.15 -38.51
C ASN A 22 33.98 37.73 -38.69
N GLY A 23 34.17 37.12 -39.87
CA GLY A 23 33.81 35.71 -40.09
C GLY A 23 34.44 34.75 -39.07
N PHE A 24 35.77 34.74 -38.94
CA PHE A 24 36.47 33.81 -38.03
C PHE A 24 36.20 34.06 -36.53
N PHE A 25 35.92 35.31 -36.16
CA PHE A 25 35.52 35.63 -34.79
C PHE A 25 34.10 35.17 -34.48
N LEU A 26 33.16 35.42 -35.40
CA LEU A 26 31.78 35.00 -35.23
C LEU A 26 31.66 33.47 -35.21
N THR A 27 32.49 32.75 -35.97
CA THR A 27 32.53 31.27 -35.90
C THR A 27 32.97 30.72 -34.55
N ILE A 28 33.64 31.52 -33.71
CA ILE A 28 34.02 31.12 -32.34
C ILE A 28 32.94 31.55 -31.35
N TRP A 29 32.49 32.80 -31.43
CA TRP A 29 31.66 33.40 -30.37
C TRP A 29 30.16 33.15 -30.53
N ILE A 30 29.67 32.86 -31.73
CA ILE A 30 28.27 32.43 -31.92
C ILE A 30 28.03 31.09 -31.19
N PRO A 31 28.83 30.02 -31.39
CA PRO A 31 28.67 28.78 -30.63
C PRO A 31 28.71 28.98 -29.11
N ILE A 32 29.65 29.77 -28.59
CA ILE A 32 29.76 30.04 -27.15
C ILE A 32 28.49 30.75 -26.63
N THR A 33 27.97 31.72 -27.38
CA THR A 33 26.72 32.42 -27.03
C THR A 33 25.53 31.47 -27.05
N LEU A 34 25.45 30.58 -28.04
CA LEU A 34 24.41 29.55 -28.12
C LEU A 34 24.51 28.57 -26.95
N ILE A 35 25.71 28.20 -26.53
CA ILE A 35 25.93 27.38 -25.33
C ILE A 35 25.44 28.10 -24.08
N CYS A 36 25.75 29.40 -23.89
CA CYS A 36 25.22 30.16 -22.76
C CYS A 36 23.69 30.25 -22.78
N ALA A 37 23.08 30.48 -23.95
CA ALA A 37 21.63 30.49 -24.10
C ALA A 37 21.03 29.10 -23.81
N LEU A 38 21.68 28.02 -24.26
CA LEU A 38 21.26 26.66 -23.97
C LEU A 38 21.31 26.36 -22.46
N PHE A 39 22.39 26.73 -21.77
CA PHE A 39 22.49 26.58 -20.31
C PHE A 39 21.42 27.39 -19.58
N ALA A 40 21.14 28.62 -20.00
CA ALA A 40 20.04 29.41 -19.44
C ALA A 40 18.69 28.70 -19.62
N THR A 41 18.44 28.15 -20.81
CA THR A 41 17.22 27.40 -21.13
C THR A 41 17.12 26.10 -20.32
N ILE A 42 18.22 25.34 -20.16
CA ILE A 42 18.24 24.11 -19.35
C ILE A 42 17.97 24.44 -17.88
N LEU A 43 18.65 25.44 -17.32
CA LEU A 43 18.43 25.88 -15.94
C LEU A 43 17.00 26.38 -15.72
N TYR A 44 16.44 27.10 -16.69
CA TYR A 44 15.07 27.60 -16.57
C TYR A 44 14.02 26.51 -16.85
N ALA A 45 13.91 26.05 -18.10
CA ALA A 45 12.87 25.13 -18.54
C ALA A 45 13.12 23.71 -18.05
N GLY A 46 14.35 23.21 -18.14
CA GLY A 46 14.69 21.83 -17.75
C GLY A 46 14.49 21.58 -16.25
N LEU A 47 15.01 22.46 -15.39
CA LEU A 47 14.83 22.29 -13.94
C LEU A 47 13.40 22.58 -13.47
N ASN A 48 12.64 23.45 -14.15
CA ASN A 48 11.22 23.60 -13.87
C ASN A 48 10.43 22.33 -14.24
N PHE A 49 10.73 21.74 -15.40
CA PHE A 49 10.11 20.50 -15.84
C PHE A 49 10.41 19.33 -14.90
N ALA A 50 11.63 19.25 -14.36
CA ALA A 50 12.04 18.23 -13.40
C ALA A 50 11.76 18.60 -11.93
N SER A 51 11.04 19.70 -11.66
CA SER A 51 11.02 20.25 -10.30
C SER A 51 10.30 19.38 -9.28
N GLY A 52 9.25 18.64 -9.65
CA GLY A 52 8.62 17.66 -8.75
C GLY A 52 9.62 16.61 -8.26
N ALA A 53 10.36 16.00 -9.17
CA ALA A 53 11.39 15.02 -8.84
C ALA A 53 12.52 15.60 -7.97
N ILE A 54 12.95 16.85 -8.25
CA ILE A 54 13.97 17.55 -7.45
C ILE A 54 13.43 17.90 -6.05
N ASP A 55 12.20 18.42 -5.96
CA ASP A 55 11.56 18.79 -4.69
C ASP A 55 11.48 17.59 -3.76
N VAL A 56 11.20 16.40 -4.29
CA VAL A 56 11.22 15.20 -3.47
C VAL A 56 12.66 14.82 -3.10
N ALA A 57 13.58 14.75 -4.06
CA ALA A 57 14.95 14.29 -3.79
C ALA A 57 15.76 15.16 -2.81
N VAL A 58 15.65 16.49 -2.88
CA VAL A 58 16.48 17.42 -2.08
C VAL A 58 15.68 18.43 -1.25
N GLY A 59 14.36 18.24 -1.17
CA GLY A 59 13.45 19.09 -0.40
C GLY A 59 12.87 20.24 -1.22
N GLY A 60 11.55 20.37 -1.12
CA GLY A 60 10.79 21.49 -1.65
C GLY A 60 10.83 22.73 -0.75
N GLY A 61 10.30 23.83 -1.28
CA GLY A 61 10.09 25.03 -0.45
C GLY A 61 9.00 24.83 0.60
N THR A 62 9.05 25.59 1.68
CA THR A 62 8.10 25.49 2.79
C THR A 62 6.97 26.51 2.65
N TYR A 63 5.86 26.26 3.33
CA TYR A 63 4.67 27.11 3.29
C TYR A 63 4.28 27.55 4.70
N THR A 64 3.98 28.84 4.87
CA THR A 64 3.51 29.39 6.15
C THR A 64 2.20 30.14 5.98
N PRO A 65 1.27 30.05 6.94
CA PRO A 65 0.00 30.77 6.88
C PRO A 65 0.21 32.28 6.86
N LYS A 66 -0.51 32.97 5.97
CA LYS A 66 -0.64 34.43 5.94
C LYS A 66 -1.96 34.82 6.59
N ASN A 67 -1.95 34.81 7.92
CA ASN A 67 -3.13 35.06 8.73
C ASN A 67 -3.50 36.56 8.79
N GLY A 68 -4.81 36.84 8.78
CA GLY A 68 -5.36 38.19 8.95
C GLY A 68 -5.41 38.65 10.43
N LYS A 69 -6.05 39.80 10.67
CA LYS A 69 -6.18 40.40 12.01
C LYS A 69 -7.14 39.64 12.95
N ASN A 70 -8.00 38.77 12.42
CA ASN A 70 -9.00 37.97 13.16
C ASN A 70 -8.39 36.78 13.94
N THR A 71 -7.09 36.84 14.26
CA THR A 71 -6.32 35.75 14.90
C THR A 71 -6.01 35.99 16.37
N LYS A 72 -6.37 37.14 16.94
CA LYS A 72 -6.08 37.44 18.35
C LYS A 72 -6.87 36.52 19.28
N GLY A 73 -6.18 35.53 19.86
CA GLY A 73 -6.71 34.63 20.90
C GLY A 73 -7.27 33.29 20.40
N ALA A 74 -7.26 33.02 19.10
CA ALA A 74 -7.70 31.74 18.55
C ALA A 74 -6.56 30.69 18.60
N ASP A 75 -6.84 29.51 19.14
CA ASP A 75 -5.94 28.36 19.02
C ASP A 75 -6.08 27.73 17.63
N LEU A 76 -5.16 28.09 16.74
CA LEU A 76 -5.12 27.61 15.35
C LEU A 76 -4.28 26.34 15.21
N ASN A 77 -3.78 25.78 16.32
CA ASN A 77 -3.10 24.48 16.31
C ASN A 77 -4.14 23.36 16.37
N PHE A 78 -4.71 23.03 15.22
CA PHE A 78 -5.73 22.00 15.08
C PHE A 78 -5.19 20.59 15.35
N TYR A 79 -3.90 20.37 15.10
CA TYR A 79 -3.21 19.08 15.29
C TYR A 79 -1.95 19.27 16.15
N PRO A 80 -2.09 19.32 17.48
CA PRO A 80 -0.94 19.46 18.37
C PRO A 80 -0.06 18.21 18.35
N LYS A 81 1.25 18.45 18.22
CA LYS A 81 2.30 17.44 18.38
C LYS A 81 2.37 16.97 19.84
N LYS A 82 2.44 15.65 20.05
CA LYS A 82 2.64 15.04 21.38
C LYS A 82 4.10 15.14 21.83
N TYR A 83 5.04 15.01 20.90
CA TYR A 83 6.47 14.97 21.19
C TYR A 83 7.20 16.21 20.67
N LYS A 84 8.41 16.46 21.18
CA LYS A 84 9.18 17.64 20.80
C LYS A 84 9.86 17.50 19.44
N ASN A 85 10.18 16.27 19.04
CA ASN A 85 10.91 15.96 17.83
C ASN A 85 10.62 14.51 17.38
N ILE A 86 11.08 14.17 16.17
CA ILE A 86 10.90 12.85 15.56
C ILE A 86 11.54 11.72 16.38
N ASN A 87 12.70 11.92 17.02
CA ASN A 87 13.35 10.85 17.79
C ASN A 87 12.52 10.44 19.01
N GLU A 88 11.96 11.41 19.74
CA GLU A 88 11.04 11.13 20.86
C GLU A 88 9.76 10.43 20.37
N ALA A 89 9.24 10.82 19.20
CA ALA A 89 8.08 10.17 18.59
C ALA A 89 8.39 8.71 18.21
N MET A 90 9.52 8.47 17.53
CA MET A 90 9.96 7.12 17.15
C MET A 90 10.27 6.23 18.36
N GLU A 91 10.77 6.77 19.47
CA GLU A 91 10.93 6.01 20.71
C GLU A 91 9.57 5.56 21.26
N ALA A 92 8.56 6.42 21.21
CA ALA A 92 7.20 6.08 21.61
C ALA A 92 6.54 5.08 20.65
N SER A 93 6.74 5.26 19.34
CA SER A 93 6.33 4.31 18.30
C SER A 93 6.97 2.94 18.53
N GLY A 94 8.26 2.88 18.91
CA GLY A 94 8.92 1.62 19.26
C GLY A 94 8.25 0.88 20.43
N LYS A 95 7.59 1.58 21.35
CA LYS A 95 6.78 0.95 22.42
C LYS A 95 5.45 0.42 21.87
N VAL A 96 4.85 1.10 20.89
CA VAL A 96 3.65 0.62 20.19
C VAL A 96 3.99 -0.62 19.35
N THR A 97 5.10 -0.59 18.60
CA THR A 97 5.63 -1.73 17.84
C THR A 97 5.83 -2.96 18.74
N GLN A 98 6.44 -2.79 19.92
CA GLN A 98 6.58 -3.88 20.88
C GLN A 98 5.21 -4.39 21.35
N LYS A 99 4.28 -3.53 21.74
CA LYS A 99 2.94 -3.95 22.19
C LYS A 99 2.15 -4.72 21.12
N ILE A 100 2.27 -4.33 19.85
CA ILE A 100 1.67 -5.08 18.74
C ILE A 100 2.27 -6.48 18.67
N ALA A 101 3.59 -6.60 18.78
CA ALA A 101 4.23 -7.91 18.87
C ALA A 101 3.84 -8.70 20.14
N ASP A 102 3.64 -8.02 21.28
CA ASP A 102 3.23 -8.64 22.54
C ASP A 102 1.89 -9.37 22.40
N GLU A 103 0.96 -8.77 21.65
CA GLU A 103 -0.39 -9.30 21.44
C GLU A 103 -0.59 -10.01 20.11
N GLY A 104 0.37 -9.92 19.17
CA GLY A 104 0.25 -10.41 17.80
C GLY A 104 1.08 -11.68 17.53
N MET A 105 2.13 -11.97 18.29
CA MET A 105 2.83 -13.25 18.15
C MET A 105 1.92 -14.41 18.57
N VAL A 106 1.79 -15.40 17.71
CA VAL A 106 0.84 -16.51 17.87
C VAL A 106 1.58 -17.74 18.38
N LEU A 107 1.18 -18.26 19.54
CA LEU A 107 1.65 -19.56 20.01
C LEU A 107 0.81 -20.65 19.31
N LEU A 108 1.43 -21.36 18.39
CA LEU A 108 0.76 -22.36 17.54
C LEU A 108 0.79 -23.76 18.15
N LYS A 109 1.87 -24.09 18.87
CA LYS A 109 2.04 -25.38 19.55
C LYS A 109 2.75 -25.16 20.88
N ASN A 110 2.33 -25.87 21.91
CA ASN A 110 3.04 -25.92 23.18
C ASN A 110 2.67 -27.20 23.96
N ASP A 111 3.65 -28.04 24.26
CA ASP A 111 3.48 -29.24 25.09
C ASP A 111 3.63 -28.97 26.60
N GLY A 112 3.69 -27.70 26.99
CA GLY A 112 4.02 -27.25 28.35
C GLY A 112 5.51 -26.91 28.54
N SER A 113 6.33 -27.04 27.50
CA SER A 113 7.74 -26.62 27.53
C SER A 113 7.94 -25.11 27.57
N LEU A 114 6.95 -24.35 27.10
CA LEU A 114 6.88 -22.90 27.26
C LEU A 114 5.82 -22.49 28.30
N PRO A 115 6.10 -21.46 29.11
CA PRO A 115 7.35 -20.71 29.16
C PRO A 115 8.50 -21.55 29.74
N MET A 116 9.75 -21.20 29.40
CA MET A 116 10.90 -21.91 29.92
C MET A 116 11.03 -21.68 31.44
N THR A 117 11.04 -22.77 32.22
CA THR A 117 11.08 -22.73 33.69
C THR A 117 12.38 -22.20 34.30
N SER A 118 13.44 -22.04 33.50
CA SER A 118 14.69 -21.39 33.90
C SER A 118 15.28 -20.60 32.74
N LEU A 119 15.72 -19.36 33.02
CA LEU A 119 16.50 -18.54 32.09
C LEU A 119 17.86 -19.22 31.87
N GLY A 120 18.00 -19.85 30.71
CA GLY A 120 19.05 -20.83 30.44
C GLY A 120 20.06 -20.42 29.37
N LYS A 121 20.95 -21.37 29.07
CA LYS A 121 21.88 -21.34 27.95
C LYS A 121 21.25 -22.05 26.76
N ILE A 122 20.84 -21.28 25.75
CA ILE A 122 20.12 -21.77 24.58
C ILE A 122 20.98 -21.70 23.33
N THR A 123 20.67 -22.55 22.35
CA THR A 123 21.30 -22.52 21.03
C THR A 123 20.30 -22.06 19.98
N LEU A 124 20.60 -20.92 19.34
CA LEU A 124 19.90 -20.48 18.14
C LEU A 124 20.38 -21.30 16.93
N MET A 125 19.44 -21.77 16.12
CA MET A 125 19.66 -22.52 14.87
C MET A 125 18.78 -21.92 13.77
N GLY A 126 19.14 -22.14 12.51
CA GLY A 126 18.50 -21.47 11.37
C GLY A 126 19.23 -20.20 10.97
N ARG A 127 19.36 -19.96 9.67
CA ARG A 127 19.90 -18.69 9.16
C ARG A 127 19.11 -17.51 9.71
N GLY A 128 17.80 -17.70 9.86
CA GLY A 128 16.85 -16.65 10.29
C GLY A 128 17.14 -16.16 11.70
N ALA A 129 17.85 -16.94 12.51
CA ALA A 129 18.24 -16.53 13.85
C ALA A 129 19.27 -15.39 13.85
N ALA A 130 20.11 -15.31 12.82
CA ALA A 130 21.13 -14.26 12.64
C ALA A 130 20.74 -13.21 11.58
N ASP A 131 19.80 -13.55 10.69
CA ASP A 131 19.27 -12.70 9.62
C ASP A 131 17.73 -12.73 9.63
N PRO A 132 17.10 -12.19 10.70
CA PRO A 132 15.65 -12.22 10.85
C PRO A 132 14.96 -11.20 9.94
N LEU A 133 13.68 -11.44 9.70
CA LEU A 133 12.78 -10.56 8.98
C LEU A 133 12.01 -9.65 9.94
N TYR A 134 12.01 -8.36 9.62
CA TYR A 134 11.30 -7.32 10.37
C TYR A 134 10.06 -6.80 9.63
N GLY A 135 10.01 -7.00 8.31
CA GLY A 135 8.92 -6.67 7.40
C GLY A 135 9.16 -7.28 6.02
N GLY A 136 8.38 -6.91 5.01
CA GLY A 136 8.61 -7.30 3.62
C GLY A 136 9.51 -6.34 2.84
N THR A 137 9.65 -6.59 1.53
CA THR A 137 10.40 -5.72 0.60
C THR A 137 9.45 -4.83 -0.22
N GLY A 138 9.98 -3.95 -1.08
CA GLY A 138 9.15 -3.06 -1.89
C GLY A 138 8.73 -1.77 -1.17
N SER A 139 7.72 -1.08 -1.67
CA SER A 139 7.20 0.19 -1.10
C SER A 139 6.80 0.07 0.37
N GLY A 140 6.40 -1.13 0.82
CA GLY A 140 6.15 -1.41 2.24
C GLY A 140 7.39 -1.58 3.13
N HIS A 141 8.62 -1.46 2.61
CA HIS A 141 9.84 -1.60 3.41
C HIS A 141 10.01 -0.45 4.41
N THR A 142 10.84 -0.68 5.44
CA THR A 142 11.19 0.32 6.44
C THR A 142 12.67 0.23 6.83
N ASN A 143 13.18 1.29 7.48
CA ASN A 143 14.55 1.29 7.98
C ASN A 143 14.67 0.44 9.25
N THR A 144 15.50 -0.60 9.19
CA THR A 144 15.69 -1.59 10.27
C THR A 144 17.14 -1.68 10.76
N ASP A 145 18.00 -0.71 10.41
CA ASP A 145 19.44 -0.71 10.75
C ASP A 145 19.72 -0.78 12.26
N THR A 146 18.78 -0.30 13.06
CA THR A 146 18.86 -0.28 14.54
C THR A 146 17.87 -1.23 15.21
N ALA A 147 17.23 -2.11 14.44
CA ALA A 147 16.23 -3.03 14.95
C ALA A 147 16.84 -4.04 15.93
N ILE A 148 16.05 -4.43 16.93
CA ILE A 148 16.40 -5.47 17.89
C ILE A 148 16.23 -6.82 17.21
N ASN A 149 17.32 -7.56 17.01
CA ASN A 149 17.27 -8.92 16.46
C ASN A 149 16.85 -9.97 17.51
N ILE A 150 16.59 -11.21 17.06
CA ILE A 150 16.17 -12.34 17.90
C ILE A 150 17.15 -12.58 19.07
N LYS A 151 18.46 -12.60 18.79
CA LYS A 151 19.49 -12.80 19.83
C LYS A 151 19.39 -11.73 20.92
N ALA A 152 19.31 -10.47 20.53
CA ALA A 152 19.22 -9.35 21.46
C ALA A 152 17.92 -9.38 22.28
N GLY A 153 16.80 -9.77 21.67
CA GLY A 153 15.53 -10.00 22.38
C GLY A 153 15.65 -11.07 23.47
N LEU A 154 16.21 -12.23 23.13
CA LEU A 154 16.44 -13.33 24.06
C LEU A 154 17.42 -12.97 25.19
N GLU A 155 18.51 -12.29 24.87
CA GLU A 155 19.49 -11.85 25.88
C GLU A 155 18.92 -10.81 26.84
N LYS A 156 18.08 -9.89 26.35
CA LYS A 156 17.36 -8.93 27.19
C LYS A 156 16.34 -9.59 28.11
N ALA A 157 15.72 -10.69 27.66
CA ALA A 157 14.87 -11.52 28.51
C ALA A 157 15.65 -12.38 29.53
N GLY A 158 16.99 -12.40 29.44
CA GLY A 158 17.88 -13.05 30.41
C GLY A 158 18.47 -14.40 29.96
N PHE A 159 18.24 -14.82 28.71
CA PHE A 159 18.90 -16.02 28.16
C PHE A 159 20.37 -15.76 27.81
N THR A 160 21.20 -16.80 27.88
CA THR A 160 22.55 -16.75 27.30
C THR A 160 22.54 -17.52 25.98
N VAL A 161 22.68 -16.81 24.86
CA VAL A 161 22.72 -17.43 23.53
C VAL A 161 24.11 -18.00 23.23
N ASN A 162 24.17 -19.21 22.68
CA ASN A 162 25.40 -19.86 22.23
C ASN A 162 26.19 -18.98 21.24
N PRO A 163 27.31 -18.36 21.65
CA PRO A 163 28.02 -17.39 20.83
C PRO A 163 28.79 -18.04 19.68
N THR A 164 29.17 -19.32 19.83
CA THR A 164 29.92 -20.06 18.81
C THR A 164 29.05 -20.34 17.59
N VAL A 165 27.85 -20.84 17.82
CA VAL A 165 26.89 -21.13 16.75
C VAL A 165 26.39 -19.84 16.11
N TYR A 166 26.02 -18.84 16.92
CA TYR A 166 25.51 -17.57 16.39
C TYR A 166 26.53 -16.85 15.49
N LYS A 167 27.81 -16.79 15.89
CA LYS A 167 28.86 -16.17 15.07
C LYS A 167 29.00 -16.86 13.71
N GLN A 168 28.81 -18.17 13.66
CA GLN A 168 28.86 -18.93 12.42
C GLN A 168 27.65 -18.63 11.52
N LEU A 169 26.45 -18.61 12.09
CA LEU A 169 25.22 -18.24 11.36
C LEU A 169 25.30 -16.81 10.81
N ASP A 170 25.76 -15.86 11.61
CA ASP A 170 25.95 -14.46 11.21
C ASP A 170 26.96 -14.33 10.05
N ALA A 171 28.08 -15.04 10.11
CA ALA A 171 29.06 -15.06 9.01
C ALA A 171 28.49 -15.72 7.74
N TYR A 172 27.70 -16.77 7.89
CA TYR A 172 27.02 -17.42 6.76
C TYR A 172 26.01 -16.48 6.11
N ALA A 173 25.12 -15.87 6.89
CA ALA A 173 24.11 -14.96 6.38
C ALA A 173 24.72 -13.74 5.68
N LYS A 174 25.79 -13.15 6.23
CA LYS A 174 26.52 -12.04 5.60
C LYS A 174 27.19 -12.41 4.28
N SER A 175 27.66 -13.64 4.14
CA SER A 175 28.24 -14.15 2.88
C SER A 175 27.20 -14.64 1.87
N HIS A 176 25.94 -14.77 2.29
CA HIS A 176 24.78 -15.17 1.48
C HIS A 176 23.63 -14.18 1.68
N ALA A 177 23.94 -12.89 1.51
CA ALA A 177 22.98 -11.82 1.71
C ALA A 177 21.85 -11.86 0.67
N ALA A 178 20.66 -11.37 1.05
CA ALA A 178 19.48 -11.33 0.17
C ALA A 178 19.75 -10.59 -1.15
N LYS A 179 20.44 -9.45 -1.08
CA LYS A 179 20.83 -8.65 -2.26
C LYS A 179 21.74 -9.39 -3.26
N ASP A 180 22.43 -10.43 -2.79
CA ASP A 180 23.34 -11.26 -3.59
C ASP A 180 22.65 -12.59 -4.00
N GLY A 181 21.34 -12.71 -3.79
CA GLY A 181 20.54 -13.89 -4.14
C GLY A 181 20.74 -15.08 -3.21
N GLY A 182 21.23 -14.86 -1.99
CA GLY A 182 21.50 -15.90 -1.00
C GLY A 182 20.29 -16.35 -0.18
N ARG A 183 19.13 -15.70 -0.34
CA ARG A 183 17.81 -16.05 0.22
C ARG A 183 16.71 -15.41 -0.64
N ILE A 184 15.44 -15.67 -0.31
CA ILE A 184 14.31 -15.02 -0.94
C ILE A 184 14.49 -13.50 -0.85
N ASN A 185 14.42 -12.85 -2.00
CA ASN A 185 14.51 -11.40 -2.19
C ASN A 185 13.62 -11.02 -3.36
N ILE A 186 12.41 -10.54 -3.06
CA ILE A 186 11.46 -10.07 -4.07
C ILE A 186 11.80 -8.62 -4.40
N SER A 187 11.91 -8.32 -5.70
CA SER A 187 12.40 -7.03 -6.20
C SER A 187 11.59 -6.59 -7.40
N PHE A 188 10.97 -5.41 -7.29
CA PHE A 188 10.33 -4.71 -8.41
C PHE A 188 11.35 -4.04 -9.36
N THR A 189 12.65 -4.22 -9.16
CA THR A 189 13.72 -3.58 -9.95
C THR A 189 14.32 -4.52 -10.99
N PHE A 190 15.13 -3.98 -11.90
CA PHE A 190 15.76 -4.75 -13.00
C PHE A 190 16.66 -5.92 -12.55
N SER A 191 16.98 -6.04 -11.26
CA SER A 191 17.75 -7.19 -10.74
C SER A 191 16.98 -8.51 -10.80
N GLY A 192 15.65 -8.46 -10.91
CA GLY A 192 14.77 -9.60 -10.76
C GLY A 192 14.69 -10.11 -9.32
N SER A 193 13.69 -10.95 -9.05
CA SER A 193 13.52 -11.61 -7.76
C SER A 193 14.34 -12.91 -7.66
N THR A 194 14.62 -13.33 -6.42
CA THR A 194 15.21 -14.65 -6.13
C THR A 194 14.40 -15.37 -5.07
N TYR A 195 14.33 -16.70 -5.15
CA TYR A 195 13.47 -17.52 -4.28
C TYR A 195 14.21 -18.62 -3.54
N ARG A 196 15.54 -18.52 -3.42
CA ARG A 196 16.31 -19.51 -2.63
C ARG A 196 15.87 -19.43 -1.17
N ILE A 197 15.58 -20.56 -0.51
CA ILE A 197 15.37 -20.55 0.95
C ILE A 197 16.68 -20.14 1.64
N GLY A 198 17.80 -20.72 1.19
CA GLY A 198 19.14 -20.30 1.55
C GLY A 198 19.54 -20.65 2.98
N GLU A 199 18.91 -21.65 3.60
CA GLU A 199 19.29 -22.17 4.92
C GLU A 199 20.73 -22.71 4.91
N MET A 200 21.44 -22.60 6.05
CA MET A 200 22.81 -23.09 6.16
C MET A 200 22.80 -24.63 6.25
N PRO A 201 23.42 -25.36 5.29
CA PRO A 201 23.43 -26.81 5.33
C PRO A 201 24.10 -27.33 6.61
N VAL A 202 23.57 -28.42 7.19
CA VAL A 202 24.11 -29.02 8.44
C VAL A 202 25.60 -29.37 8.31
N SER A 203 26.06 -29.74 7.13
CA SER A 203 27.47 -30.03 6.84
C SER A 203 28.42 -28.84 7.06
N LYS A 204 27.89 -27.61 7.12
CA LYS A 204 28.68 -26.40 7.39
C LYS A 204 28.87 -26.14 8.87
N TYR A 205 28.11 -26.76 9.79
CA TYR A 205 28.32 -26.57 11.23
C TYR A 205 29.71 -27.07 11.62
N SER A 206 30.51 -26.19 12.24
CA SER A 206 31.86 -26.55 12.64
C SER A 206 31.86 -27.56 13.80
N ALA A 207 32.94 -28.33 13.96
CA ALA A 207 33.11 -29.20 15.12
C ALA A 207 33.08 -28.44 16.46
N ALA A 208 33.49 -27.17 16.46
CA ALA A 208 33.38 -26.31 17.64
C ALA A 208 31.91 -25.96 17.93
N SER A 209 31.13 -25.67 16.89
CA SER A 209 29.69 -25.38 16.99
C SER A 209 28.93 -26.59 17.53
N THR A 210 29.10 -27.77 16.94
CA THR A 210 28.42 -28.99 17.41
C THR A 210 28.85 -29.40 18.82
N LYS A 211 30.15 -29.29 19.15
CA LYS A 211 30.62 -29.53 20.53
C LYS A 211 30.06 -28.54 21.55
N SER A 212 29.80 -27.29 21.14
CA SER A 212 29.25 -26.26 22.03
C SER A 212 27.79 -26.53 22.42
N PHE A 213 27.04 -27.36 21.68
CA PHE A 213 25.65 -27.69 22.01
C PHE A 213 25.52 -28.18 23.43
N ALA A 214 26.40 -29.09 23.88
CA ALA A 214 26.38 -29.63 25.24
C ALA A 214 26.57 -28.58 26.36
N GLN A 215 27.04 -27.38 26.03
CA GLN A 215 27.22 -26.27 26.98
C GLN A 215 26.03 -25.28 26.96
N TYR A 216 25.20 -25.33 25.92
CA TYR A 216 24.07 -24.44 25.68
C TYR A 216 22.84 -25.24 25.24
N ASN A 217 22.50 -26.29 26.00
CA ASN A 217 21.53 -27.33 25.64
C ASN A 217 20.17 -27.21 26.34
N ASP A 218 19.86 -26.09 27.00
CA ASP A 218 18.57 -25.95 27.69
C ASP A 218 17.40 -25.96 26.70
N ALA A 219 17.61 -25.40 25.50
CA ALA A 219 16.74 -25.55 24.34
C ALA A 219 17.50 -25.22 23.04
N ALA A 220 17.07 -25.86 21.94
CA ALA A 220 17.32 -25.35 20.60
C ALA A 220 16.14 -24.47 20.18
N VAL A 221 16.45 -23.29 19.65
CA VAL A 221 15.46 -22.39 19.04
C VAL A 221 15.78 -22.33 17.55
N VAL A 222 14.97 -22.99 16.73
CA VAL A 222 15.15 -23.11 15.27
C VAL A 222 14.29 -22.04 14.60
N VAL A 223 14.89 -21.18 13.77
CA VAL A 223 14.18 -20.08 13.12
C VAL A 223 14.00 -20.36 11.62
N ILE A 224 12.75 -20.41 11.19
CA ILE A 224 12.32 -20.62 9.80
C ILE A 224 11.73 -19.31 9.30
N GLY A 225 12.11 -18.84 8.10
CA GLY A 225 11.63 -17.54 7.61
C GLY A 225 11.31 -17.51 6.13
N ARG A 226 10.29 -16.74 5.77
CA ARG A 226 9.88 -16.44 4.39
C ARG A 226 9.55 -14.96 4.31
N THR A 227 9.99 -14.30 3.24
CA THR A 227 9.69 -12.88 3.00
C THR A 227 8.77 -12.74 1.82
N GLY A 228 7.77 -11.86 1.94
CA GLY A 228 7.04 -11.30 0.81
C GLY A 228 7.71 -10.03 0.30
N GLY A 229 7.15 -9.48 -0.78
CA GLY A 229 7.58 -8.24 -1.38
C GLY A 229 6.74 -7.82 -2.56
N GLU A 230 6.97 -6.58 -2.99
CA GLU A 230 6.34 -5.99 -4.16
C GLU A 230 7.03 -6.40 -5.47
N GLY A 231 6.23 -6.75 -6.48
CA GLY A 231 6.65 -6.95 -7.87
C GLY A 231 6.46 -8.38 -8.39
N GLU A 232 6.63 -9.39 -7.54
CA GLU A 232 6.45 -10.81 -7.89
C GLU A 232 5.87 -11.61 -6.72
N ASP A 233 5.19 -12.72 -7.03
CA ASP A 233 4.65 -13.65 -6.02
C ASP A 233 5.68 -14.71 -5.63
N LEU A 234 5.50 -15.32 -4.45
CA LEU A 234 6.29 -16.47 -4.03
C LEU A 234 6.16 -17.63 -5.00
N THR A 235 7.26 -18.34 -5.24
CA THR A 235 7.28 -19.37 -6.28
C THR A 235 6.58 -20.66 -5.83
N THR A 236 5.76 -21.20 -6.72
CA THR A 236 5.11 -22.51 -6.61
C THR A 236 5.97 -23.65 -7.17
N ASP A 237 7.19 -23.36 -7.65
CA ASP A 237 8.12 -24.34 -8.20
C ASP A 237 9.58 -24.02 -7.80
N MET A 238 10.14 -24.86 -6.92
CA MET A 238 11.50 -24.70 -6.41
C MET A 238 12.58 -25.29 -7.34
N SER A 239 12.24 -25.87 -8.50
CA SER A 239 13.19 -26.55 -9.39
C SER A 239 14.35 -25.69 -9.89
N LYS A 240 14.17 -24.37 -9.92
CA LYS A 240 15.21 -23.39 -10.32
C LYS A 240 15.94 -22.75 -9.14
N TRP A 241 15.47 -22.99 -7.92
CA TRP A 241 15.82 -22.19 -6.74
C TRP A 241 16.45 -23.01 -5.62
N ASP A 242 16.29 -24.32 -5.63
CA ASP A 242 16.95 -25.24 -4.69
C ASP A 242 17.49 -26.46 -5.45
N ASP A 243 18.80 -26.71 -5.36
CA ASP A 243 19.44 -27.87 -6.00
C ASP A 243 19.01 -29.20 -5.36
N ASN A 244 18.48 -29.16 -4.14
CA ASN A 244 18.00 -30.31 -3.37
C ASN A 244 16.48 -30.43 -3.36
N TYR A 245 15.79 -29.76 -4.27
CA TYR A 245 14.33 -29.77 -4.30
C TYR A 245 13.76 -31.17 -4.56
N THR A 246 12.56 -31.43 -4.04
CA THR A 246 11.75 -32.58 -4.45
C THR A 246 10.76 -32.17 -5.55
N PRO A 247 10.47 -33.02 -6.55
CA PRO A 247 9.48 -32.67 -7.58
C PRO A 247 8.13 -32.27 -6.95
N GLY A 248 7.60 -31.13 -7.39
CA GLY A 248 6.37 -30.55 -6.83
C GLY A 248 6.58 -29.60 -5.64
N GLN A 249 7.80 -29.49 -5.11
CA GLN A 249 8.09 -28.62 -3.97
C GLN A 249 7.93 -27.14 -4.33
N HIS A 250 7.28 -26.40 -3.44
CA HIS A 250 7.11 -24.96 -3.52
C HIS A 250 7.78 -24.21 -2.36
N SER A 251 7.82 -22.88 -2.44
CA SER A 251 8.56 -22.06 -1.47
C SER A 251 7.96 -22.00 -0.06
N LEU A 252 6.68 -22.37 0.12
CA LEU A 252 6.00 -22.39 1.41
C LEU A 252 6.03 -23.76 2.11
N GLU A 253 6.90 -24.66 1.65
CA GLU A 253 7.27 -25.91 2.33
C GLU A 253 8.63 -25.77 3.03
N LEU A 254 8.93 -26.69 3.95
CA LEU A 254 10.27 -26.85 4.48
C LEU A 254 11.20 -27.47 3.44
N ASN A 255 12.35 -26.84 3.20
CA ASN A 255 13.35 -27.41 2.31
C ASN A 255 14.22 -28.47 3.00
N LYS A 256 15.06 -29.17 2.23
CA LYS A 256 15.91 -30.23 2.78
C LYS A 256 16.84 -29.73 3.89
N ASP A 257 17.46 -28.57 3.72
CA ASP A 257 18.41 -28.03 4.70
C ASP A 257 17.72 -27.63 6.02
N GLU A 258 16.50 -27.09 5.95
CA GLU A 258 15.65 -26.83 7.13
C GLU A 258 15.26 -28.13 7.84
N LYS A 259 14.82 -29.16 7.10
CA LYS A 259 14.49 -30.47 7.66
C LYS A 259 15.71 -31.12 8.34
N ASP A 260 16.88 -31.06 7.70
CA ASP A 260 18.14 -31.60 8.25
C ASP A 260 18.57 -30.84 9.52
N GLN A 261 18.39 -29.51 9.55
CA GLN A 261 18.68 -28.69 10.72
C GLN A 261 17.76 -29.01 11.90
N ILE A 262 16.46 -29.18 11.65
CA ILE A 262 15.51 -29.61 12.67
C ILE A 262 15.87 -31.01 13.19
N ALA A 263 16.28 -31.92 12.31
CA ALA A 263 16.78 -33.23 12.71
C ALA A 263 18.04 -33.12 13.60
N LEU A 264 18.99 -32.24 13.27
CA LEU A 264 20.16 -31.96 14.10
C LEU A 264 19.76 -31.43 15.49
N ALA A 265 18.77 -30.54 15.56
CA ALA A 265 18.23 -30.03 16.82
C ALA A 265 17.64 -31.17 17.67
N LYS A 266 16.76 -31.99 17.10
CA LYS A 266 16.17 -33.14 17.80
C LYS A 266 17.19 -34.14 18.33
N GLN A 267 18.29 -34.34 17.61
CA GLN A 267 19.36 -35.25 18.03
C GLN A 267 20.16 -34.76 19.25
N ASN A 268 20.24 -33.44 19.47
CA ASN A 268 21.16 -32.85 20.44
C ASN A 268 20.46 -32.15 21.61
N PHE A 269 19.16 -31.86 21.49
CA PHE A 269 18.40 -31.07 22.45
C PHE A 269 17.12 -31.79 22.86
N LYS A 270 16.80 -31.74 24.16
CA LYS A 270 15.54 -32.28 24.68
C LYS A 270 14.35 -31.36 24.44
N LYS A 271 14.62 -30.07 24.23
CA LYS A 271 13.63 -29.04 23.95
C LYS A 271 13.96 -28.40 22.61
N VAL A 272 13.04 -28.52 21.66
CA VAL A 272 13.12 -27.89 20.34
C VAL A 272 11.94 -26.94 20.20
N ILE A 273 12.24 -25.65 20.13
CA ILE A 273 11.28 -24.58 19.89
C ILE A 273 11.49 -24.10 18.46
N VAL A 274 10.42 -24.07 17.67
CA VAL A 274 10.44 -23.53 16.31
C VAL A 274 9.83 -22.13 16.31
N VAL A 275 10.55 -21.17 15.74
CA VAL A 275 10.06 -19.81 15.52
C VAL A 275 9.85 -19.64 14.02
N VAL A 276 8.60 -19.41 13.61
CA VAL A 276 8.25 -19.02 12.25
C VAL A 276 8.32 -17.49 12.17
N ASN A 277 9.19 -16.98 11.33
CA ASN A 277 9.39 -15.56 11.07
C ASN A 277 8.95 -15.26 9.64
N SER A 278 7.64 -15.27 9.45
CA SER A 278 6.94 -15.14 8.17
C SER A 278 5.56 -14.54 8.40
N SER A 279 5.15 -13.62 7.53
CA SER A 279 3.76 -13.13 7.50
C SER A 279 2.85 -14.05 6.69
N GLN A 280 3.40 -14.80 5.75
CA GLN A 280 2.67 -15.85 5.04
C GLN A 280 2.60 -17.13 5.89
N PRO A 281 1.49 -17.89 5.81
CA PRO A 281 1.46 -19.25 6.35
C PRO A 281 2.46 -20.14 5.60
N ILE A 282 3.04 -21.10 6.34
CA ILE A 282 3.97 -22.12 5.83
C ILE A 282 3.35 -23.48 6.16
N GLU A 283 3.57 -24.50 5.34
CA GLU A 283 3.11 -25.85 5.65
C GLU A 283 3.86 -26.40 6.88
N MET A 284 3.17 -26.38 8.03
CA MET A 284 3.74 -26.76 9.32
C MET A 284 3.21 -28.09 9.86
N GLY A 285 2.40 -28.82 9.07
CA GLY A 285 1.76 -30.07 9.50
C GLY A 285 2.76 -31.10 10.03
N GLU A 286 3.87 -31.34 9.31
CA GLU A 286 4.92 -32.27 9.74
C GLU A 286 5.51 -31.92 11.12
N LEU A 287 5.67 -30.63 11.44
CA LEU A 287 6.21 -30.18 12.73
C LEU A 287 5.15 -30.13 13.83
N GLN A 288 3.90 -29.84 13.48
CA GLN A 288 2.78 -29.90 14.40
C GLN A 288 2.57 -31.33 14.91
N ASP A 289 2.68 -32.31 14.03
CA ASP A 289 2.46 -33.72 14.38
C ASP A 289 3.68 -34.37 15.09
N ASP A 290 4.89 -33.79 14.98
CA ASP A 290 6.11 -34.34 15.59
C ASP A 290 6.18 -34.06 17.12
N PRO A 291 6.12 -35.08 17.99
CA PRO A 291 6.17 -34.89 19.45
C PRO A 291 7.53 -34.43 19.98
N GLN A 292 8.60 -34.46 19.18
CA GLN A 292 9.90 -33.91 19.56
C GLN A 292 10.02 -32.40 19.30
N ILE A 293 9.02 -31.81 18.62
CA ILE A 293 8.89 -30.36 18.51
C ILE A 293 7.98 -29.89 19.65
N ASN A 294 8.57 -29.25 20.65
CA ASN A 294 7.88 -28.94 21.91
C ASN A 294 6.99 -27.70 21.80
N ALA A 295 7.43 -26.72 21.01
CA ALA A 295 6.65 -25.51 20.78
C ALA A 295 6.89 -24.91 19.39
N ILE A 296 5.87 -24.23 18.88
CA ILE A 296 5.91 -23.47 17.62
C ILE A 296 5.33 -22.09 17.91
N ILE A 297 6.09 -21.04 17.60
CA ILE A 297 5.65 -19.64 17.72
C ILE A 297 5.71 -19.02 16.32
N ASN A 298 4.60 -18.45 15.85
CA ASN A 298 4.64 -17.51 14.74
C ASN A 298 4.95 -16.11 15.26
N SER A 299 6.12 -15.60 14.89
CA SER A 299 6.57 -14.24 15.21
C SER A 299 6.11 -13.20 14.19
N GLY A 300 5.55 -13.63 13.06
CA GLY A 300 5.26 -12.76 11.92
C GLY A 300 6.53 -12.02 11.47
N THR A 301 6.35 -10.75 11.13
CA THR A 301 7.46 -9.80 10.96
C THR A 301 7.24 -8.59 11.89
N PRO A 302 7.97 -8.49 13.02
CA PRO A 302 7.53 -7.72 14.18
C PRO A 302 8.08 -6.28 14.27
N GLY A 303 8.59 -5.72 13.17
CA GLY A 303 9.14 -4.37 13.14
C GLY A 303 10.39 -4.18 14.00
N ALA A 304 10.76 -2.92 14.25
CA ALA A 304 12.06 -2.57 14.85
C ALA A 304 12.31 -3.12 16.26
N THR A 305 11.27 -3.28 17.09
CA THR A 305 11.41 -3.62 18.51
C THR A 305 10.71 -4.90 18.92
N GLY A 306 9.90 -5.52 18.06
CA GLY A 306 9.01 -6.59 18.48
C GLY A 306 9.69 -7.93 18.79
N PHE A 307 10.97 -8.15 18.44
CA PHE A 307 11.70 -9.33 18.94
C PHE A 307 12.02 -9.27 20.44
N LEU A 308 11.81 -8.13 21.11
CA LEU A 308 11.76 -8.09 22.58
C LEU A 308 10.67 -9.03 23.11
N SER A 309 9.48 -8.97 22.50
CA SER A 309 8.31 -9.78 22.85
C SER A 309 8.58 -11.28 22.69
N LEU A 310 9.31 -11.70 21.64
CA LEU A 310 9.70 -13.10 21.46
C LEU A 310 10.52 -13.63 22.66
N GLY A 311 11.48 -12.83 23.14
CA GLY A 311 12.27 -13.18 24.31
C GLY A 311 11.41 -13.26 25.57
N GLU A 312 10.53 -12.29 25.78
CA GLU A 312 9.61 -12.23 26.92
C GLU A 312 8.60 -13.38 26.93
N ILE A 313 8.10 -13.81 25.76
CA ILE A 313 7.23 -14.98 25.59
C ILE A 313 7.98 -16.24 26.01
N ILE A 314 9.14 -16.51 25.43
CA ILE A 314 9.92 -17.73 25.73
C ILE A 314 10.32 -17.77 27.21
N ALA A 315 10.61 -16.61 27.82
CA ALA A 315 10.91 -16.48 29.25
C ALA A 315 9.68 -16.56 30.18
N GLY A 316 8.46 -16.42 29.65
CA GLY A 316 7.23 -16.36 30.44
C GLY A 316 6.96 -15.02 31.13
N ALA A 317 7.74 -13.99 30.82
CA ALA A 317 7.46 -12.62 31.25
C ALA A 317 6.22 -12.05 30.54
N LEU A 318 5.93 -12.55 29.34
CA LEU A 318 4.77 -12.21 28.53
C LEU A 318 3.99 -13.49 28.20
N ASN A 319 2.67 -13.44 28.40
CA ASN A 319 1.77 -14.50 27.99
C ASN A 319 1.24 -14.21 26.57
N PRO A 320 1.48 -15.07 25.56
CA PRO A 320 1.00 -14.85 24.21
C PRO A 320 -0.54 -14.83 24.15
N SER A 321 -1.06 -13.99 23.26
CA SER A 321 -2.49 -13.82 23.02
C SER A 321 -2.82 -13.49 21.55
N GLY A 322 -1.87 -13.74 20.64
CA GLY A 322 -2.11 -13.59 19.21
C GLY A 322 -2.88 -14.78 18.65
N HIS A 323 -3.71 -14.51 17.65
CA HIS A 323 -4.52 -15.51 16.93
C HIS A 323 -4.19 -15.44 15.43
N THR A 324 -4.23 -16.57 14.73
CA THR A 324 -4.02 -16.62 13.27
C THR A 324 -5.06 -15.77 12.55
N VAL A 325 -4.65 -15.22 11.40
CA VAL A 325 -5.49 -14.37 10.55
C VAL A 325 -5.71 -14.98 9.17
N ASP A 326 -5.09 -16.12 8.93
CA ASP A 326 -5.24 -16.96 7.75
C ASP A 326 -5.37 -18.41 8.21
N THR A 327 -5.96 -19.24 7.37
CA THR A 327 -6.01 -20.68 7.56
C THR A 327 -4.67 -21.30 7.18
N TRP A 328 -4.08 -22.10 8.06
CA TRP A 328 -2.84 -22.83 7.81
C TRP A 328 -3.15 -24.23 7.33
N ALA A 329 -3.15 -24.43 6.01
CA ALA A 329 -3.43 -25.72 5.39
C ALA A 329 -2.25 -26.71 5.52
N ARG A 330 -2.56 -28.01 5.39
CA ARG A 330 -1.57 -29.08 5.36
C ARG A 330 -0.88 -29.21 4.00
N ASP A 331 -1.58 -28.87 2.92
CA ASP A 331 -1.11 -28.96 1.53
C ASP A 331 -1.76 -27.83 0.71
N PHE A 332 -0.98 -26.79 0.39
CA PHE A 332 -1.46 -25.65 -0.39
C PHE A 332 -1.75 -26.03 -1.85
N THR A 333 -1.24 -27.16 -2.36
CA THR A 333 -1.59 -27.63 -3.71
C THR A 333 -3.03 -28.13 -3.82
N LYS A 334 -3.72 -28.29 -2.69
CA LYS A 334 -5.16 -28.62 -2.59
C LYS A 334 -6.05 -27.40 -2.39
N ASP A 335 -5.48 -26.22 -2.21
CA ASP A 335 -6.26 -25.00 -2.09
C ASP A 335 -6.93 -24.65 -3.43
N PRO A 336 -8.21 -24.21 -3.45
CA PRO A 336 -8.93 -23.90 -4.70
C PRO A 336 -8.27 -22.78 -5.51
N THR A 337 -7.45 -21.93 -4.89
CA THR A 337 -6.77 -20.83 -5.58
C THR A 337 -5.43 -21.23 -6.21
N PHE A 338 -4.88 -22.40 -5.85
CA PHE A 338 -3.52 -22.81 -6.25
C PHE A 338 -3.33 -22.92 -7.78
N VAL A 339 -4.35 -23.38 -8.49
CA VAL A 339 -4.30 -23.54 -9.96
C VAL A 339 -4.43 -22.21 -10.71
N ASN A 340 -4.87 -21.17 -10.01
CA ASN A 340 -5.18 -19.84 -10.55
C ASN A 340 -4.25 -18.76 -9.97
N ILE A 341 -2.99 -19.09 -9.65
CA ILE A 341 -1.94 -18.11 -9.34
C ILE A 341 -0.78 -18.20 -10.32
N GLY A 342 -0.17 -17.06 -10.65
CA GLY A 342 1.04 -16.98 -11.45
C GLY A 342 0.85 -16.28 -12.80
N SER A 343 1.41 -16.85 -13.87
CA SER A 343 1.51 -16.18 -15.18
C SER A 343 0.65 -16.83 -16.26
N ASN A 344 -0.65 -16.60 -16.22
CA ASN A 344 -1.57 -17.03 -17.28
C ASN A 344 -1.64 -16.00 -18.40
N GLU A 345 -1.00 -16.27 -19.53
CA GLU A 345 -0.95 -15.35 -20.69
C GLU A 345 -2.06 -15.67 -21.71
N TYR A 346 -2.69 -14.63 -22.24
CA TYR A 346 -3.59 -14.77 -23.40
C TYR A 346 -2.78 -15.08 -24.66
N THR A 347 -3.07 -16.21 -25.29
CA THR A 347 -2.35 -16.70 -26.48
C THR A 347 -2.63 -15.88 -27.74
N ASN A 348 -3.73 -15.13 -27.77
CA ASN A 348 -4.19 -14.34 -28.92
C ASN A 348 -4.15 -12.82 -28.70
N ALA A 349 -3.56 -12.31 -27.60
CA ALA A 349 -3.48 -10.88 -27.29
C ALA A 349 -2.63 -10.04 -28.28
N GLY A 350 -1.88 -10.72 -29.16
CA GLY A 350 -1.17 -10.09 -30.26
C GLY A 350 0.10 -9.37 -29.81
N LYS A 351 0.17 -8.04 -29.98
CA LYS A 351 1.40 -7.27 -29.77
C LYS A 351 1.69 -6.93 -28.31
N ILE A 352 0.65 -6.76 -27.50
CA ILE A 352 0.78 -6.42 -26.09
C ILE A 352 0.52 -7.69 -25.28
N ARG A 353 1.58 -8.22 -24.66
CA ARG A 353 1.45 -9.36 -23.74
C ARG A 353 0.48 -8.96 -22.62
N SER A 354 -0.52 -9.79 -22.41
CA SER A 354 -1.61 -9.53 -21.47
C SER A 354 -1.91 -10.82 -20.72
N PHE A 355 -2.18 -10.70 -19.43
CA PHE A 355 -2.31 -11.83 -18.52
C PHE A 355 -3.63 -11.76 -17.79
N PHE A 356 -4.08 -12.90 -17.28
CA PHE A 356 -5.33 -12.99 -16.53
C PHE A 356 -5.22 -13.84 -15.28
N VAL A 357 -6.21 -13.68 -14.42
CA VAL A 357 -6.47 -14.55 -13.28
C VAL A 357 -7.97 -14.75 -13.14
N ASN A 358 -8.39 -16.00 -12.91
CA ASN A 358 -9.78 -16.35 -12.66
C ASN A 358 -9.96 -16.61 -11.15
N TYR A 359 -10.87 -15.88 -10.52
CA TYR A 359 -11.27 -16.12 -9.13
C TYR A 359 -12.38 -17.18 -9.10
N GLU A 360 -12.05 -18.37 -9.58
CA GLU A 360 -12.99 -19.50 -9.71
C GLU A 360 -13.44 -20.03 -8.35
N GLU A 361 -12.67 -19.78 -7.29
CA GLU A 361 -13.06 -20.11 -5.91
C GLU A 361 -14.29 -19.32 -5.43
N GLY A 362 -14.63 -18.23 -6.10
CA GLY A 362 -15.74 -17.37 -5.70
C GLY A 362 -15.60 -16.82 -4.28
N ILE A 363 -16.66 -16.93 -3.48
CA ILE A 363 -16.64 -16.56 -2.05
C ILE A 363 -15.87 -17.55 -1.17
N TYR A 364 -15.47 -18.70 -1.70
CA TYR A 364 -14.83 -19.78 -0.95
C TYR A 364 -13.30 -19.62 -0.99
N SER A 365 -12.78 -18.60 -0.31
CA SER A 365 -11.34 -18.40 -0.07
C SER A 365 -11.02 -18.49 1.42
N GLY A 366 -9.86 -19.07 1.78
CA GLY A 366 -9.46 -19.25 3.17
C GLY A 366 -10.42 -20.14 3.96
N TYR A 367 -10.70 -19.80 5.22
CA TYR A 367 -11.59 -20.58 6.08
C TYR A 367 -13.00 -20.76 5.48
N ARG A 368 -13.47 -19.83 4.66
CA ARG A 368 -14.76 -19.95 3.94
C ARG A 368 -14.78 -21.18 3.05
N TYR A 369 -13.66 -21.55 2.44
CA TYR A 369 -13.51 -22.81 1.72
C TYR A 369 -13.44 -24.00 2.70
N TYR A 370 -12.45 -24.03 3.60
CA TYR A 370 -12.16 -25.21 4.40
C TYR A 370 -13.33 -25.63 5.31
N GLU A 371 -14.00 -24.67 5.96
CA GLU A 371 -15.17 -24.95 6.80
C GLU A 371 -16.36 -25.45 5.96
N THR A 372 -16.58 -24.87 4.79
CA THR A 372 -17.70 -25.25 3.92
C THR A 372 -17.46 -26.60 3.26
N ALA A 373 -16.25 -26.83 2.73
CA ALA A 373 -15.87 -28.10 2.13
C ALA A 373 -15.94 -29.25 3.14
N ALA A 374 -15.60 -29.01 4.40
CA ALA A 374 -15.79 -29.98 5.48
C ALA A 374 -17.27 -30.21 5.80
N ALA A 375 -18.09 -29.14 5.87
CA ALA A 375 -19.53 -29.26 6.07
C ALA A 375 -20.23 -30.04 4.96
N GLU A 376 -19.72 -29.96 3.72
CA GLU A 376 -20.17 -30.74 2.57
C GLU A 376 -19.52 -32.13 2.46
N ASN A 377 -18.69 -32.53 3.42
CA ASN A 377 -17.91 -33.78 3.41
C ASN A 377 -17.00 -33.96 2.19
N PHE A 378 -16.63 -32.87 1.51
CA PHE A 378 -15.70 -32.87 0.39
C PHE A 378 -14.24 -33.10 0.85
N ILE A 379 -13.90 -32.54 2.01
CA ILE A 379 -12.62 -32.77 2.69
C ILE A 379 -12.87 -33.30 4.10
N LYS A 380 -11.84 -33.91 4.68
CA LYS A 380 -11.77 -34.15 6.13
C LYS A 380 -10.97 -33.02 6.75
N TYR A 381 -11.61 -32.23 7.61
CA TYR A 381 -11.04 -30.99 8.14
C TYR A 381 -9.67 -31.21 8.82
N ASP A 382 -9.55 -32.18 9.74
CA ASP A 382 -8.31 -32.45 10.48
C ASP A 382 -7.15 -32.97 9.59
N GLU A 383 -7.48 -33.52 8.41
CA GLU A 383 -6.51 -33.96 7.40
C GLU A 383 -6.14 -32.84 6.42
N ALA A 384 -6.84 -31.69 6.44
CA ALA A 384 -6.63 -30.57 5.53
C ALA A 384 -6.11 -29.29 6.22
N VAL A 385 -6.49 -29.04 7.47
CA VAL A 385 -6.15 -27.81 8.21
C VAL A 385 -5.24 -28.16 9.41
N VAL A 386 -4.15 -27.40 9.56
CA VAL A 386 -3.23 -27.48 10.72
C VAL A 386 -3.66 -26.50 11.81
N TYR A 387 -3.81 -25.23 11.44
CA TYR A 387 -4.28 -24.17 12.33
C TYR A 387 -5.43 -23.42 11.65
N PRO A 388 -6.66 -23.48 12.22
CA PRO A 388 -7.81 -22.73 11.71
C PRO A 388 -7.56 -21.22 11.72
N PHE A 389 -8.34 -20.47 10.97
CA PHE A 389 -8.44 -19.00 11.13
C PHE A 389 -8.90 -18.66 12.56
N GLY A 390 -8.27 -17.67 13.21
CA GLY A 390 -8.57 -17.30 14.60
C GLY A 390 -7.95 -18.23 15.67
N TYR A 391 -7.03 -19.13 15.31
CA TYR A 391 -6.39 -20.04 16.27
C TYR A 391 -5.22 -19.39 17.01
N GLY A 392 -5.15 -19.56 18.34
CA GLY A 392 -4.00 -19.15 19.15
C GLY A 392 -4.00 -19.76 20.54
N LEU A 393 -2.83 -20.15 21.05
CA LEU A 393 -2.66 -20.67 22.40
C LEU A 393 -2.21 -19.57 23.38
N SER A 394 -2.46 -19.84 24.66
CA SER A 394 -2.01 -19.01 25.79
C SER A 394 -1.31 -19.89 26.85
N TYR A 395 -0.53 -19.28 27.75
CA TYR A 395 -0.02 -19.92 28.96
C TYR A 395 -1.06 -20.07 30.07
N THR A 396 -2.24 -19.49 29.87
CA THR A 396 -3.38 -19.66 30.77
C THR A 396 -4.58 -20.23 30.02
N ILE A 397 -5.64 -20.55 30.76
CA ILE A 397 -6.91 -21.04 30.22
C ILE A 397 -8.03 -20.09 30.61
N PHE A 398 -9.05 -20.01 29.75
CA PHE A 398 -10.19 -19.13 29.93
C PHE A 398 -11.49 -19.90 29.83
N ASP A 399 -12.39 -19.67 30.79
CA ASP A 399 -13.76 -20.15 30.75
C ASP A 399 -14.71 -19.03 30.36
N TRP A 400 -15.69 -19.36 29.52
CA TRP A 400 -16.71 -18.42 29.05
C TRP A 400 -18.04 -18.80 29.68
N SER A 401 -18.78 -17.81 30.16
CA SER A 401 -20.04 -18.02 30.86
C SER A 401 -21.04 -16.92 30.59
N ASN A 402 -22.30 -17.20 30.89
CA ASN A 402 -23.43 -16.27 30.75
C ASN A 402 -23.55 -15.66 29.35
N PRO A 403 -23.51 -16.45 28.26
CA PRO A 403 -23.71 -15.89 26.93
C PRO A 403 -25.11 -15.28 26.83
N ARG A 404 -25.19 -14.07 26.31
CA ARG A 404 -26.44 -13.35 26.11
C ARG A 404 -26.46 -12.72 24.73
N TYR A 405 -27.54 -13.00 24.01
CA TYR A 405 -27.80 -12.39 22.71
C TYR A 405 -28.97 -11.41 22.83
N THR A 406 -28.76 -10.18 22.37
CA THR A 406 -29.79 -9.14 22.38
C THR A 406 -30.00 -8.61 20.97
N VAL A 407 -31.24 -8.69 20.49
CA VAL A 407 -31.66 -8.10 19.22
C VAL A 407 -32.21 -6.69 19.49
N ASP A 408 -31.65 -5.69 18.81
CA ASP A 408 -32.20 -4.34 18.74
C ASP A 408 -32.81 -4.12 17.35
N SER A 409 -34.11 -4.38 17.22
CA SER A 409 -34.82 -4.26 15.94
C SER A 409 -34.88 -2.82 15.41
N LYS A 410 -34.69 -1.80 16.26
CA LYS A 410 -34.69 -0.40 15.81
C LYS A 410 -33.37 -0.03 15.15
N LYS A 411 -32.26 -0.56 15.66
CA LYS A 411 -30.93 -0.38 15.08
C LYS A 411 -30.59 -1.42 14.03
N GLY A 412 -31.36 -2.50 13.95
CA GLY A 412 -31.08 -3.63 13.08
C GLY A 412 -29.80 -4.36 13.48
N THR A 413 -29.57 -4.57 14.78
CA THR A 413 -28.33 -5.17 15.29
C THR A 413 -28.58 -6.35 16.23
N ILE A 414 -27.66 -7.31 16.24
CA ILE A 414 -27.59 -8.40 17.22
C ILE A 414 -26.29 -8.25 18.00
N THR A 415 -26.38 -8.20 19.33
CA THR A 415 -25.20 -8.14 20.21
C THR A 415 -25.06 -9.42 20.99
N ALA A 416 -23.95 -10.11 20.83
CA ALA A 416 -23.51 -11.18 21.72
C ALA A 416 -22.67 -10.58 22.86
N GLU A 417 -22.99 -10.96 24.09
CA GLU A 417 -22.28 -10.59 25.31
C GLU A 417 -21.86 -11.89 26.02
N VAL A 418 -20.62 -11.97 26.47
CA VAL A 418 -20.11 -13.15 27.19
C VAL A 418 -19.12 -12.72 28.27
N THR A 419 -19.15 -13.42 29.40
CA THR A 419 -18.19 -13.20 30.49
C THR A 419 -17.04 -14.18 30.35
N VAL A 420 -15.85 -13.66 30.07
CA VAL A 420 -14.60 -14.42 29.99
C VAL A 420 -13.88 -14.34 31.32
N THR A 421 -13.54 -15.48 31.90
CA THR A 421 -12.80 -15.58 33.17
C THR A 421 -11.49 -16.30 32.93
N ASN A 422 -10.38 -15.73 33.40
CA ASN A 422 -9.11 -16.43 33.41
C ASN A 422 -9.11 -17.45 34.55
N THR A 423 -9.19 -18.74 34.23
CA THR A 423 -9.24 -19.84 35.20
C THR A 423 -7.91 -20.57 35.37
N GLY A 424 -6.87 -20.15 34.64
CA GLY A 424 -5.52 -20.66 34.82
C GLY A 424 -4.73 -19.91 35.90
N SER A 425 -3.40 -20.03 35.84
CA SER A 425 -2.49 -19.64 36.92
C SER A 425 -1.65 -18.39 36.63
N VAL A 426 -1.71 -17.85 35.41
CA VAL A 426 -0.97 -16.64 35.00
C VAL A 426 -1.91 -15.65 34.32
N ALA A 427 -1.56 -14.36 34.32
CA ALA A 427 -2.36 -13.35 33.65
C ALA A 427 -2.33 -13.53 32.12
N GLY A 428 -3.40 -13.18 31.43
CA GLY A 428 -3.50 -13.29 29.97
C GLY A 428 -4.70 -12.54 29.39
N LYS A 429 -4.78 -12.54 28.06
CA LYS A 429 -5.93 -12.05 27.28
C LYS A 429 -6.49 -13.17 26.43
N ASP A 430 -7.77 -13.05 26.06
CA ASP A 430 -8.49 -13.99 25.21
C ASP A 430 -9.27 -13.22 24.14
N VAL A 431 -9.54 -13.87 23.00
CA VAL A 431 -10.31 -13.31 21.89
C VAL A 431 -11.65 -14.03 21.78
N VAL A 432 -12.73 -13.24 21.74
CA VAL A 432 -14.08 -13.71 21.51
C VAL A 432 -14.45 -13.40 20.06
N GLU A 433 -14.67 -14.45 19.27
CA GLU A 433 -14.98 -14.35 17.85
C GLU A 433 -16.45 -14.71 17.63
N LEU A 434 -17.24 -13.76 17.12
CA LEU A 434 -18.66 -13.95 16.81
C LEU A 434 -18.81 -14.28 15.33
N PHE A 435 -19.15 -15.53 15.06
CA PHE A 435 -19.46 -16.03 13.73
C PHE A 435 -20.96 -16.19 13.53
N TYR A 436 -21.41 -16.11 12.28
CA TYR A 436 -22.75 -16.50 11.88
C TYR A 436 -22.74 -17.53 10.74
N SER A 437 -23.77 -18.36 10.69
CA SER A 437 -24.07 -19.29 9.59
C SER A 437 -25.41 -18.90 8.99
N ALA A 438 -25.43 -18.55 7.72
CA ALA A 438 -26.65 -18.21 6.99
C ALA A 438 -27.38 -19.49 6.49
N PRO A 439 -28.72 -19.47 6.37
CA PRO A 439 -29.44 -20.56 5.72
C PRO A 439 -29.03 -20.67 4.26
N TYR A 440 -28.81 -21.90 3.78
CA TYR A 440 -28.40 -22.15 2.40
C TYR A 440 -29.44 -22.99 1.66
N THR A 441 -29.92 -22.45 0.53
CA THR A 441 -30.72 -23.18 -0.44
C THR A 441 -29.78 -23.77 -1.49
N HIS A 442 -29.80 -25.10 -1.66
CA HIS A 442 -28.94 -25.80 -2.63
C HIS A 442 -29.16 -25.26 -4.06
N GLY A 443 -28.08 -24.76 -4.69
CA GLY A 443 -28.12 -24.12 -6.00
C GLY A 443 -28.66 -22.68 -6.02
N GLY A 444 -28.91 -22.09 -4.84
CA GLY A 444 -29.28 -20.68 -4.67
C GLY A 444 -28.08 -19.75 -4.67
N ILE A 445 -28.18 -18.63 -3.94
CA ILE A 445 -27.06 -17.70 -3.73
C ILE A 445 -25.99 -18.41 -2.90
N GLU A 446 -24.74 -18.46 -3.37
CA GLU A 446 -23.65 -19.15 -2.70
C GLU A 446 -23.41 -18.59 -1.29
N LYS A 447 -23.13 -19.47 -0.32
CA LYS A 447 -22.93 -19.11 1.10
C LYS A 447 -21.92 -20.04 1.74
N SER A 448 -20.94 -19.44 2.41
CA SER A 448 -20.03 -20.16 3.29
C SER A 448 -20.78 -20.78 4.46
N ALA A 449 -20.27 -21.89 5.00
CA ALA A 449 -20.86 -22.55 6.15
C ALA A 449 -20.78 -21.68 7.42
N VAL A 450 -19.82 -20.76 7.47
CA VAL A 450 -19.60 -19.85 8.59
C VAL A 450 -18.91 -18.58 8.09
N ASP A 451 -19.24 -17.44 8.68
CA ASP A 451 -18.65 -16.12 8.40
C ASP A 451 -18.33 -15.34 9.68
N LEU A 452 -17.17 -14.69 9.74
CA LEU A 452 -16.83 -13.79 10.85
C LEU A 452 -17.71 -12.54 10.77
N GLY A 453 -18.54 -12.32 11.79
CA GLY A 453 -19.38 -11.13 11.90
C GLY A 453 -18.73 -10.03 12.73
N GLU A 454 -18.15 -10.39 13.89
CA GLU A 454 -17.54 -9.41 14.80
C GLU A 454 -16.56 -10.11 15.77
N PHE A 455 -15.68 -9.36 16.42
CA PHE A 455 -14.73 -9.85 17.41
C PHE A 455 -14.52 -8.86 18.56
N ALA A 456 -14.10 -9.37 19.71
CA ALA A 456 -13.68 -8.56 20.84
C ALA A 456 -12.53 -9.24 21.59
N LYS A 457 -11.56 -8.45 22.06
CA LYS A 457 -10.47 -8.93 22.90
C LYS A 457 -10.67 -8.46 24.33
N THR A 458 -10.41 -9.33 25.30
CA THR A 458 -10.51 -8.96 26.72
C THR A 458 -9.42 -7.96 27.11
N LYS A 459 -9.67 -7.21 28.19
CA LYS A 459 -8.55 -6.60 28.94
C LYS A 459 -7.60 -7.68 29.46
N MET A 460 -6.41 -7.28 29.94
CA MET A 460 -5.54 -8.22 30.66
C MET A 460 -6.25 -8.73 31.91
N LEU A 461 -6.44 -10.05 32.01
CA LEU A 461 -7.10 -10.71 33.13
C LEU A 461 -6.08 -11.41 34.01
N LYS A 462 -6.04 -11.06 35.31
CA LYS A 462 -5.31 -11.86 36.31
C LYS A 462 -6.02 -13.20 36.56
N PRO A 463 -5.34 -14.21 37.14
CA PRO A 463 -6.00 -15.44 37.58
C PRO A 463 -7.24 -15.17 38.45
N GLY A 464 -8.38 -15.74 38.06
CA GLY A 464 -9.69 -15.56 38.68
C GLY A 464 -10.41 -14.25 38.32
N GLU A 465 -9.81 -13.36 37.53
CA GLU A 465 -10.45 -12.13 37.06
C GLU A 465 -11.32 -12.41 35.83
N SER A 466 -12.42 -11.67 35.71
CA SER A 466 -13.34 -11.73 34.58
C SER A 466 -13.47 -10.39 33.85
N ASP A 467 -13.81 -10.47 32.56
CA ASP A 467 -14.25 -9.36 31.73
C ASP A 467 -15.49 -9.75 30.93
N THR A 468 -16.44 -8.83 30.78
CA THR A 468 -17.64 -9.06 29.97
C THR A 468 -17.49 -8.29 28.67
N VAL A 469 -17.26 -9.02 27.59
CA VAL A 469 -17.02 -8.46 26.26
C VAL A 469 -18.27 -8.53 25.40
N LYS A 470 -18.34 -7.66 24.39
CA LYS A 470 -19.48 -7.55 23.47
C LYS A 470 -19.01 -7.56 22.03
N ALA A 471 -19.72 -8.31 21.20
CA ALA A 471 -19.59 -8.33 19.75
C ALA A 471 -20.95 -8.04 19.12
N THR A 472 -21.06 -6.97 18.32
CA THR A 472 -22.30 -6.51 17.69
C THR A 472 -22.21 -6.59 16.17
N VAL A 473 -23.12 -7.35 15.56
CA VAL A 473 -23.30 -7.41 14.10
C VAL A 473 -24.54 -6.61 13.69
N LYS A 474 -24.49 -5.97 12.51
CA LYS A 474 -25.73 -5.47 11.87
C LYS A 474 -26.38 -6.63 11.13
N ILE A 475 -27.70 -6.72 11.22
CA ILE A 475 -28.47 -7.79 10.58
C ILE A 475 -28.34 -7.72 9.06
N GLU A 476 -28.28 -6.51 8.49
CA GLU A 476 -28.06 -6.31 7.06
C GLU A 476 -26.67 -6.77 6.56
N ASP A 477 -25.67 -6.89 7.45
CA ASP A 477 -24.33 -7.36 7.08
C ASP A 477 -24.29 -8.89 6.89
N MET A 478 -25.32 -9.63 7.35
CA MET A 478 -25.46 -11.08 7.11
C MET A 478 -26.12 -11.41 5.76
N ALA A 479 -26.41 -10.40 4.93
CA ALA A 479 -27.02 -10.58 3.62
C ALA A 479 -25.99 -10.95 2.54
N SER A 480 -26.39 -11.82 1.61
CA SER A 480 -25.57 -12.18 0.45
C SER A 480 -26.01 -11.40 -0.79
N TYR A 481 -25.09 -11.06 -1.69
CA TYR A 481 -25.36 -10.35 -2.92
C TYR A 481 -25.84 -11.31 -4.02
N ASP A 482 -27.12 -11.18 -4.41
CA ASP A 482 -27.68 -11.94 -5.51
C ASP A 482 -27.53 -11.16 -6.82
N TYR A 483 -26.43 -11.41 -7.54
CA TYR A 483 -26.20 -10.78 -8.83
C TYR A 483 -27.08 -11.37 -9.94
N LYS A 484 -27.64 -12.58 -9.77
CA LYS A 484 -28.40 -13.27 -10.83
C LYS A 484 -29.83 -12.76 -10.91
N ASN A 485 -30.53 -12.70 -9.77
CA ASN A 485 -31.96 -12.40 -9.76
C ASN A 485 -32.27 -11.03 -9.15
N ALA A 486 -31.94 -10.83 -7.87
CA ALA A 486 -32.34 -9.61 -7.16
C ALA A 486 -31.53 -8.36 -7.57
N LYS A 487 -30.30 -8.56 -8.05
CA LYS A 487 -29.31 -7.50 -8.33
C LYS A 487 -29.07 -6.60 -7.11
N ALA A 488 -29.06 -7.21 -5.93
CA ALA A 488 -28.99 -6.53 -4.64
C ALA A 488 -28.55 -7.50 -3.53
N TYR A 489 -28.27 -6.96 -2.35
CA TYR A 489 -28.11 -7.77 -1.15
C TYR A 489 -29.46 -8.37 -0.72
N VAL A 490 -29.44 -9.65 -0.35
CA VAL A 490 -30.60 -10.46 0.04
C VAL A 490 -30.30 -11.14 1.37
N LEU A 491 -31.12 -10.84 2.38
CA LEU A 491 -31.18 -11.62 3.62
C LEU A 491 -32.29 -12.65 3.45
N GLU A 492 -31.93 -13.89 3.15
CA GLU A 492 -32.90 -14.96 2.86
C GLU A 492 -33.72 -15.32 4.11
N ALA A 493 -34.98 -15.75 3.92
CA ALA A 493 -35.76 -16.33 5.00
C ALA A 493 -35.09 -17.59 5.56
N GLY A 494 -35.14 -17.76 6.87
CA GLY A 494 -34.61 -18.94 7.54
C GLY A 494 -33.86 -18.63 8.82
N ASP A 495 -33.19 -19.64 9.34
CA ASP A 495 -32.49 -19.59 10.61
C ASP A 495 -31.02 -19.22 10.40
N TYR A 496 -30.64 -18.03 10.88
CA TYR A 496 -29.25 -17.62 10.99
C TYR A 496 -28.73 -18.04 12.35
N THR A 497 -27.68 -18.87 12.38
CA THR A 497 -27.09 -19.34 13.64
C THR A 497 -25.87 -18.51 13.99
N LEU A 498 -25.93 -17.77 15.09
CA LEU A 498 -24.81 -17.04 15.66
C LEU A 498 -24.11 -17.90 16.71
N SER A 499 -22.78 -17.89 16.70
CA SER A 499 -21.96 -18.71 17.58
C SER A 499 -20.71 -17.96 18.03
N LEU A 500 -20.39 -18.06 19.32
CA LEU A 500 -19.14 -17.56 19.87
C LEU A 500 -18.09 -18.70 19.78
N ARG A 501 -16.99 -18.42 19.09
CA ARG A 501 -15.96 -19.40 18.75
C ARG A 501 -14.58 -18.94 19.19
N THR A 502 -13.67 -19.90 19.39
CA THR A 502 -12.25 -19.65 19.69
C THR A 502 -11.36 -19.70 18.43
N ASN A 503 -11.96 -19.99 17.28
CA ASN A 503 -11.42 -19.97 15.92
C ASN A 503 -12.58 -20.32 14.96
N SER A 504 -12.36 -20.28 13.64
CA SER A 504 -13.39 -20.58 12.64
C SER A 504 -14.09 -21.93 12.84
N HIS A 505 -13.39 -22.95 13.36
CA HIS A 505 -13.90 -24.31 13.49
C HIS A 505 -14.54 -24.60 14.85
N THR A 506 -14.00 -24.02 15.92
CA THR A 506 -14.25 -24.47 17.30
C THR A 506 -15.22 -23.55 18.03
N ILE A 507 -16.48 -24.00 18.17
CA ILE A 507 -17.45 -23.35 19.07
C ILE A 507 -16.98 -23.52 20.53
N LYS A 508 -17.05 -22.45 21.32
CA LYS A 508 -16.63 -22.52 22.72
C LYS A 508 -17.54 -23.47 23.51
N ASN A 509 -16.93 -24.46 24.16
CA ASN A 509 -17.65 -25.38 25.05
C ASN A 509 -18.38 -24.63 26.18
N GLY A 510 -19.63 -25.02 26.43
CA GLY A 510 -20.47 -24.41 27.47
C GLY A 510 -21.10 -23.07 27.08
N VAL A 511 -20.93 -22.62 25.83
CA VAL A 511 -21.57 -21.44 25.27
C VAL A 511 -22.55 -21.87 24.19
N ASP A 512 -23.84 -21.67 24.43
CA ASP A 512 -24.89 -22.01 23.48
C ASP A 512 -24.86 -21.11 22.25
N THR A 513 -25.29 -21.64 21.11
CA THR A 513 -25.56 -20.85 19.92
C THR A 513 -26.87 -20.08 20.04
N PHE A 514 -27.03 -19.04 19.23
CA PHE A 514 -28.26 -18.26 19.14
C PHE A 514 -28.80 -18.27 17.73
N THR A 515 -30.05 -18.68 17.57
CA THR A 515 -30.73 -18.65 16.27
C THR A 515 -31.54 -17.38 16.13
N TYR A 516 -31.20 -16.59 15.11
CA TYR A 516 -32.00 -15.47 14.63
C TYR A 516 -32.83 -15.90 13.42
N ASN A 517 -34.14 -16.04 13.61
CA ASN A 517 -35.05 -16.39 12.52
C ASN A 517 -35.43 -15.15 11.71
N VAL A 518 -35.19 -15.21 10.40
CA VAL A 518 -35.69 -14.24 9.42
C VAL A 518 -36.96 -14.83 8.81
N PRO A 519 -38.16 -14.30 9.13
CA PRO A 519 -39.42 -14.94 8.76
C PRO A 519 -39.72 -14.84 7.26
N GLU A 520 -39.23 -13.81 6.59
CA GLU A 520 -39.41 -13.57 5.16
C GLU A 520 -38.14 -12.97 4.55
N THR A 521 -37.86 -13.33 3.30
CA THR A 521 -36.67 -12.84 2.58
C THR A 521 -36.74 -11.32 2.44
N ILE A 522 -35.69 -10.64 2.87
CA ILE A 522 -35.54 -9.20 2.74
C ILE A 522 -34.57 -8.91 1.59
N THR A 523 -35.07 -8.25 0.55
CA THR A 523 -34.24 -7.72 -0.54
C THR A 523 -33.94 -6.25 -0.29
N TYR A 524 -32.65 -5.90 -0.21
CA TYR A 524 -32.19 -4.55 0.03
C TYR A 524 -32.05 -3.76 -1.28
N SER A 525 -33.18 -3.40 -1.91
CA SER A 525 -33.20 -2.70 -3.20
C SER A 525 -34.16 -1.51 -3.21
N GLY A 526 -33.97 -0.61 -4.18
CA GLY A 526 -34.82 0.58 -4.36
C GLY A 526 -34.89 1.43 -3.08
N ASN A 527 -36.11 1.71 -2.61
CA ASN A 527 -36.31 2.48 -1.37
C ASN A 527 -35.97 1.71 -0.08
N ASN A 528 -35.83 0.37 -0.17
CA ASN A 528 -35.46 -0.50 0.94
C ASN A 528 -33.97 -0.90 0.88
N HIS A 529 -33.10 -0.06 0.31
CA HIS A 529 -31.66 -0.35 0.32
C HIS A 529 -31.10 -0.43 1.75
N ARG A 530 -29.94 -1.08 1.90
CA ARG A 530 -29.28 -1.18 3.21
C ARG A 530 -29.10 0.20 3.81
N SER A 531 -29.33 0.32 5.11
CA SER A 531 -29.25 1.60 5.84
C SER A 531 -27.85 2.19 5.83
N SER A 532 -26.83 1.34 5.66
CA SER A 532 -25.44 1.74 5.52
C SER A 532 -25.06 2.23 4.11
N ASP A 533 -25.87 1.97 3.08
CA ASP A 533 -25.61 2.44 1.72
C ASP A 533 -26.16 3.87 1.51
N LYS A 534 -25.42 4.71 0.78
CA LYS A 534 -25.84 6.06 0.41
C LYS A 534 -26.96 6.05 -0.63
N LYS A 535 -26.97 5.05 -1.51
CA LYS A 535 -27.97 4.80 -2.54
C LYS A 535 -28.18 3.30 -2.73
N ALA A 536 -29.32 2.93 -3.30
CA ALA A 536 -29.61 1.55 -3.69
C ALA A 536 -28.53 0.98 -4.62
N VAL A 537 -28.12 -0.25 -4.33
CA VAL A 537 -27.21 -1.03 -5.17
C VAL A 537 -27.96 -1.60 -6.38
N THR A 538 -27.21 -1.83 -7.45
CA THR A 538 -27.59 -2.63 -8.61
C THR A 538 -26.32 -3.24 -9.19
N ASN A 539 -26.45 -4.27 -10.04
CA ASN A 539 -25.28 -4.85 -10.69
C ASN A 539 -24.45 -3.81 -11.44
N GLN A 540 -23.14 -3.89 -11.24
CA GLN A 540 -22.14 -3.10 -11.95
C GLN A 540 -21.25 -3.99 -12.83
N PHE A 541 -21.19 -5.30 -12.57
CA PHE A 541 -20.22 -6.21 -13.17
C PHE A 541 -20.88 -7.35 -13.96
N ASP A 542 -22.02 -7.07 -14.61
CA ASP A 542 -22.78 -8.03 -15.43
C ASP A 542 -21.88 -8.72 -16.49
N GLU A 543 -20.96 -8.00 -17.13
CA GLU A 543 -20.01 -8.57 -18.11
C GLU A 543 -19.14 -9.68 -17.49
N LEU A 544 -18.65 -9.48 -16.27
CA LEU A 544 -17.77 -10.45 -15.60
C LEU A 544 -18.59 -11.64 -15.12
N SER A 545 -19.74 -11.36 -14.50
CA SER A 545 -20.67 -12.38 -14.02
C SER A 545 -21.16 -13.29 -15.14
N ALA A 546 -21.41 -12.74 -16.34
CA ALA A 546 -21.82 -13.51 -17.51
C ALA A 546 -20.79 -14.56 -17.97
N ALA A 547 -19.49 -14.32 -17.74
CA ALA A 547 -18.45 -15.30 -18.07
C ALA A 547 -18.59 -16.58 -17.22
N PHE A 548 -18.97 -16.45 -15.95
CA PHE A 548 -19.22 -17.58 -15.06
C PHE A 548 -20.59 -18.21 -15.31
N GLU A 549 -21.63 -17.40 -15.52
CA GLU A 549 -22.99 -17.91 -15.78
C GLU A 549 -23.10 -18.72 -17.08
N SER A 550 -22.36 -18.33 -18.12
CA SER A 550 -22.37 -19.02 -19.41
C SER A 550 -21.54 -20.32 -19.41
N GLY A 551 -20.79 -20.59 -18.33
CA GLY A 551 -19.84 -21.69 -18.26
C GLY A 551 -18.55 -21.45 -19.05
N GLN A 552 -18.29 -20.20 -19.48
CA GLN A 552 -16.99 -19.83 -20.06
C GLN A 552 -15.88 -19.93 -19.01
N LYS A 553 -16.21 -19.66 -17.74
CA LYS A 553 -15.33 -19.80 -16.58
C LYS A 553 -16.03 -20.65 -15.53
N THR A 554 -15.26 -21.46 -14.80
CA THR A 554 -15.79 -22.24 -13.68
C THR A 554 -15.99 -21.34 -12.47
N LEU A 555 -17.08 -21.54 -11.74
CA LEU A 555 -17.31 -20.97 -10.41
C LEU A 555 -17.59 -22.11 -9.44
N LEU A 556 -16.78 -22.20 -8.39
CA LEU A 556 -16.93 -23.17 -7.31
C LEU A 556 -18.29 -22.98 -6.65
N SER A 557 -19.09 -24.04 -6.63
CA SER A 557 -20.45 -24.03 -6.11
C SER A 557 -20.65 -25.10 -5.07
N ARG A 558 -21.35 -24.74 -3.99
CA ARG A 558 -21.83 -25.71 -2.99
C ARG A 558 -22.76 -26.77 -3.58
N ALA A 559 -23.41 -26.48 -4.70
CA ALA A 559 -24.32 -27.43 -5.34
C ALA A 559 -23.58 -28.65 -5.92
N ASP A 560 -22.33 -28.47 -6.35
CA ASP A 560 -21.47 -29.53 -6.89
C ASP A 560 -19.99 -29.19 -6.66
N PHE A 561 -19.53 -29.30 -5.42
CA PHE A 561 -18.15 -28.97 -5.03
C PHE A 561 -17.11 -29.71 -5.88
N ALA A 562 -17.34 -31.01 -6.14
CA ALA A 562 -16.38 -31.83 -6.86
C ALA A 562 -16.34 -31.52 -8.35
N GLY A 563 -17.51 -31.32 -8.99
CA GLY A 563 -17.61 -31.00 -10.41
C GLY A 563 -17.22 -29.56 -10.74
N THR A 564 -17.25 -28.65 -9.76
CA THR A 564 -16.91 -27.23 -9.92
C THR A 564 -15.60 -26.82 -9.25
N PHE A 565 -14.80 -27.78 -8.75
CA PHE A 565 -13.50 -27.46 -8.16
C PHE A 565 -12.58 -26.83 -9.21
N PRO A 566 -11.93 -25.67 -8.91
CA PRO A 566 -11.08 -24.96 -9.87
C PRO A 566 -10.03 -25.86 -10.53
N GLN A 567 -9.77 -25.62 -11.81
CA GLN A 567 -8.80 -26.38 -12.59
C GLN A 567 -7.73 -25.44 -13.17
N VAL A 568 -6.60 -26.02 -13.62
CA VAL A 568 -5.57 -25.24 -14.31
C VAL A 568 -6.17 -24.62 -15.58
N PRO A 569 -5.97 -23.31 -15.83
CA PRO A 569 -6.51 -22.64 -17.01
C PRO A 569 -6.19 -23.36 -18.32
N ASP A 570 -7.23 -23.64 -19.10
CA ASP A 570 -7.16 -24.36 -20.35
C ASP A 570 -6.93 -23.45 -21.56
N ASP A 571 -7.07 -23.98 -22.79
CA ASP A 571 -6.91 -23.19 -24.01
C ASP A 571 -8.06 -22.20 -24.25
N ALA A 572 -9.26 -22.48 -23.75
CA ALA A 572 -10.41 -21.59 -23.85
C ALA A 572 -10.21 -20.36 -22.94
N ASP A 573 -9.74 -20.57 -21.70
CA ASP A 573 -9.37 -19.48 -20.79
C ASP A 573 -8.26 -18.59 -21.38
N LYS A 574 -7.28 -19.20 -22.05
CA LYS A 574 -6.16 -18.51 -22.68
C LYS A 574 -6.52 -17.81 -23.99
N THR A 575 -7.79 -17.82 -24.39
CA THR A 575 -8.27 -17.17 -25.61
C THR A 575 -9.15 -15.98 -25.25
N ALA A 576 -8.61 -14.76 -25.41
CA ALA A 576 -9.36 -13.53 -25.21
C ALA A 576 -10.44 -13.34 -26.30
N SER A 577 -11.61 -12.81 -25.92
CA SER A 577 -12.67 -12.46 -26.88
C SER A 577 -12.26 -11.25 -27.74
N GLU A 578 -12.92 -11.06 -28.90
CA GLU A 578 -12.66 -9.89 -29.75
C GLU A 578 -12.91 -8.55 -29.03
N GLU A 579 -13.88 -8.50 -28.12
CA GLU A 579 -14.15 -7.32 -27.32
C GLU A 579 -13.02 -7.05 -26.32
N LEU A 580 -12.56 -8.08 -25.62
CA LEU A 580 -11.44 -7.98 -24.69
C LEU A 580 -10.17 -7.53 -25.42
N LEU A 581 -9.88 -8.13 -26.59
CA LEU A 581 -8.74 -7.74 -27.42
C LEU A 581 -8.78 -6.25 -27.82
N LYS A 582 -9.97 -5.68 -28.05
CA LYS A 582 -10.12 -4.24 -28.31
C LYS A 582 -9.76 -3.41 -27.08
N LYS A 583 -10.20 -3.81 -25.87
CA LYS A 583 -9.88 -3.15 -24.59
C LYS A 583 -8.38 -3.24 -24.24
N LEU A 584 -7.75 -4.37 -24.54
CA LEU A 584 -6.33 -4.61 -24.28
C LEU A 584 -5.40 -3.85 -25.23
N ASN A 585 -5.82 -3.65 -26.48
CA ASN A 585 -4.98 -3.01 -27.50
C ASN A 585 -5.29 -1.51 -27.72
N ASN A 586 -6.46 -1.02 -27.32
CA ASN A 586 -6.87 0.38 -27.51
C ASN A 586 -7.30 1.00 -26.18
N PHE A 587 -6.45 1.85 -25.62
CA PHE A 587 -6.74 2.53 -24.36
C PHE A 587 -7.72 3.69 -24.56
N GLU A 588 -8.67 3.83 -23.63
CA GLU A 588 -9.74 4.82 -23.70
C GLU A 588 -9.17 6.24 -23.58
N THR A 589 -9.33 7.04 -24.64
CA THR A 589 -8.81 8.42 -24.70
C THR A 589 -9.88 9.43 -25.12
N ASP A 590 -11.06 8.98 -25.59
CA ASP A 590 -12.17 9.87 -25.95
C ASP A 590 -13.09 10.09 -24.74
N ILE A 591 -12.72 11.11 -23.96
CA ILE A 591 -13.49 11.44 -22.77
C ILE A 591 -14.90 11.95 -23.06
N THR A 592 -15.18 12.43 -24.27
CA THR A 592 -16.47 13.08 -24.61
C THR A 592 -17.57 12.05 -24.84
N ASN A 593 -17.22 10.91 -25.44
CA ASN A 593 -18.14 9.80 -25.72
C ASN A 593 -17.93 8.59 -24.80
N SER A 594 -17.10 8.75 -23.77
CA SER A 594 -16.80 7.75 -22.74
C SER A 594 -18.05 7.30 -21.97
N VAL A 595 -17.94 6.13 -21.32
CA VAL A 595 -18.95 5.62 -20.38
C VAL A 595 -19.20 6.62 -19.24
N MET A 596 -18.15 7.29 -18.75
CA MET A 596 -18.22 8.29 -17.68
C MET A 596 -19.09 9.49 -18.08
N ALA A 597 -18.87 10.05 -19.27
CA ALA A 597 -19.65 11.19 -19.76
C ALA A 597 -21.11 10.81 -20.04
N LYS A 598 -21.35 9.57 -20.49
CA LYS A 598 -22.71 9.04 -20.66
C LYS A 598 -23.43 8.86 -19.33
N ALA A 599 -22.73 8.35 -18.31
CA ALA A 599 -23.27 8.16 -16.97
C ALA A 599 -23.67 9.49 -16.31
N GLU A 600 -22.82 10.52 -16.38
CA GLU A 600 -23.16 11.86 -15.89
C GLU A 600 -24.43 12.43 -16.55
N LYS A 601 -24.56 12.26 -17.87
CA LYS A 601 -25.76 12.71 -18.61
C LYS A 601 -27.00 11.91 -18.22
N ALA A 602 -26.86 10.60 -17.99
CA ALA A 602 -27.95 9.75 -17.52
C ALA A 602 -28.43 10.16 -16.11
N ASP A 603 -27.53 10.64 -15.26
CA ASP A 603 -27.81 11.25 -13.95
C ASP A 603 -28.37 12.69 -14.05
N GLY A 604 -28.74 13.14 -15.26
CA GLY A 604 -29.31 14.45 -15.51
C GLY A 604 -28.31 15.61 -15.42
N LYS A 605 -27.01 15.34 -15.39
CA LYS A 605 -25.98 16.38 -15.36
C LYS A 605 -25.75 16.94 -16.77
N THR A 606 -25.63 18.26 -16.86
CA THR A 606 -25.21 18.93 -18.09
C THR A 606 -23.71 19.13 -18.07
N ILE A 607 -23.00 18.49 -19.01
CA ILE A 607 -21.57 18.71 -19.21
C ILE A 607 -21.39 19.90 -20.15
N SER A 608 -20.93 21.01 -19.59
CA SER A 608 -20.56 22.23 -20.31
C SER A 608 -19.25 22.77 -19.73
N MET A 609 -18.65 23.76 -20.39
CA MET A 609 -17.41 24.36 -19.92
C MET A 609 -17.64 25.00 -18.54
N PRO A 610 -16.99 24.52 -17.47
CA PRO A 610 -17.17 25.10 -16.15
C PRO A 610 -16.62 26.53 -16.06
N THR A 611 -17.19 27.34 -15.17
CA THR A 611 -16.61 28.64 -14.82
C THR A 611 -15.22 28.43 -14.21
N THR A 612 -14.22 29.16 -14.72
CA THR A 612 -12.83 29.13 -14.23
C THR A 612 -12.28 30.55 -14.12
N GLY A 613 -11.33 30.77 -13.20
CA GLY A 613 -10.67 32.07 -13.01
C GLY A 613 -11.55 33.20 -12.44
N ALA A 614 -12.70 32.90 -11.85
CA ALA A 614 -13.53 33.88 -11.17
C ALA A 614 -12.82 34.52 -9.96
N LYS A 615 -13.26 35.72 -9.57
CA LYS A 615 -12.69 36.49 -8.45
C LYS A 615 -13.62 36.51 -7.25
N ASN A 616 -13.89 35.34 -6.69
CA ASN A 616 -14.80 35.18 -5.55
C ASN A 616 -14.15 35.48 -4.19
N ASN A 617 -12.82 35.66 -4.15
CA ASN A 617 -12.02 36.01 -2.98
C ASN A 617 -12.16 35.04 -1.80
N ILE A 618 -12.35 33.74 -2.07
CA ILE A 618 -12.43 32.69 -1.05
C ILE A 618 -11.08 31.98 -0.94
N GLN A 619 -10.54 31.86 0.27
CA GLN A 619 -9.35 31.04 0.56
C GLN A 619 -9.76 29.62 0.98
N LEU A 620 -8.88 28.63 0.74
CA LEU A 620 -9.15 27.23 1.09
C LEU A 620 -9.43 27.04 2.59
N SER A 621 -8.77 27.81 3.45
CA SER A 621 -8.97 27.82 4.90
C SER A 621 -10.40 28.14 5.33
N GLU A 622 -11.20 28.79 4.48
CA GLU A 622 -12.60 29.08 4.75
C GLU A 622 -13.56 27.90 4.48
N LEU A 623 -13.05 26.82 3.87
CA LEU A 623 -13.81 25.62 3.51
C LEU A 623 -13.54 24.45 4.44
N ARG A 624 -12.50 24.57 5.28
CA ARG A 624 -12.14 23.57 6.27
C ARG A 624 -13.32 23.32 7.20
N GLY A 625 -13.65 22.04 7.39
CA GLY A 625 -14.73 21.58 8.24
C GLY A 625 -16.14 21.75 7.68
N LEU A 626 -16.32 22.42 6.53
CA LEU A 626 -17.63 22.52 5.87
C LEU A 626 -18.03 21.17 5.25
N PRO A 627 -19.35 20.90 5.14
CA PRO A 627 -19.85 19.76 4.38
C PRO A 627 -19.30 19.73 2.94
N TYR A 628 -19.09 18.52 2.42
CA TYR A 628 -18.59 18.32 1.05
C TYR A 628 -19.47 19.01 -0.01
N ASP A 629 -20.78 19.07 0.20
CA ASP A 629 -21.75 19.68 -0.72
C ASP A 629 -22.11 21.14 -0.39
N ASP A 630 -21.36 21.79 0.52
CA ASP A 630 -21.59 23.19 0.85
C ASP A 630 -21.49 24.10 -0.40
N PRO A 631 -22.47 24.99 -0.66
CA PRO A 631 -22.48 25.85 -1.84
C PRO A 631 -21.23 26.73 -2.00
N LYS A 632 -20.50 27.01 -0.91
CA LYS A 632 -19.25 27.79 -0.92
C LYS A 632 -18.14 27.07 -1.69
N TRP A 633 -18.14 25.74 -1.73
CA TRP A 633 -17.21 24.97 -2.57
C TRP A 633 -17.33 25.34 -4.04
N GLN A 634 -18.54 25.48 -4.58
CA GLN A 634 -18.72 25.84 -6.00
C GLN A 634 -18.14 27.22 -6.31
N LYS A 635 -18.36 28.21 -5.42
CA LYS A 635 -17.75 29.53 -5.56
C LYS A 635 -16.23 29.49 -5.45
N PHE A 636 -15.68 28.63 -4.60
CA PHE A 636 -14.23 28.46 -4.52
C PHE A 636 -13.66 27.86 -5.80
N LEU A 637 -14.25 26.78 -6.29
CA LEU A 637 -13.83 26.06 -7.49
C LEU A 637 -13.91 26.96 -8.74
N ASP A 638 -14.89 27.87 -8.84
CA ASP A 638 -14.97 28.87 -9.92
C ASP A 638 -13.70 29.73 -10.04
N GLN A 639 -12.94 29.87 -8.96
CA GLN A 639 -11.71 30.64 -8.96
C GLN A 639 -10.56 29.89 -9.60
N LEU A 640 -10.56 28.55 -9.62
CA LEU A 640 -9.46 27.76 -10.16
C LEU A 640 -9.29 28.01 -11.65
N LYS A 641 -8.03 28.09 -12.09
CA LYS A 641 -7.69 28.01 -13.51
C LYS A 641 -7.53 26.55 -13.91
N VAL A 642 -7.75 26.26 -15.19
CA VAL A 642 -7.49 24.91 -15.75
C VAL A 642 -6.05 24.47 -15.49
N SER A 643 -5.07 25.35 -15.69
CA SER A 643 -3.66 25.04 -15.40
C SER A 643 -3.42 24.71 -13.93
N GLU A 644 -4.09 25.42 -13.00
CA GLU A 644 -3.98 25.17 -11.55
C GLU A 644 -4.58 23.80 -11.18
N MET A 645 -5.64 23.35 -11.87
CA MET A 645 -6.20 22.01 -11.68
C MET A 645 -5.25 20.92 -12.21
N VAL A 646 -4.71 21.11 -13.41
CA VAL A 646 -3.76 20.18 -14.04
C VAL A 646 -2.47 20.06 -13.22
N ASP A 647 -1.85 21.17 -12.84
CA ASP A 647 -0.62 21.17 -12.03
C ASP A 647 -0.83 20.46 -10.68
N MET A 648 -2.02 20.57 -10.09
CA MET A 648 -2.31 19.96 -8.79
C MET A 648 -2.45 18.43 -8.86
N ILE A 649 -2.91 17.87 -9.98
CA ILE A 649 -3.37 16.47 -10.04
C ILE A 649 -2.65 15.58 -11.07
N ASP A 650 -1.84 16.15 -11.97
CA ASP A 650 -1.07 15.42 -13.02
C ASP A 650 0.36 15.06 -12.59
N ASP A 651 0.78 15.47 -11.39
CA ASP A 651 2.13 15.25 -10.83
C ASP A 651 2.02 14.86 -9.34
N GLY A 652 1.27 13.80 -9.09
CA GLY A 652 0.90 13.34 -7.74
C GLY A 652 1.99 12.57 -6.99
N ALA A 653 3.16 12.34 -7.59
CA ALA A 653 4.24 11.56 -6.99
C ALA A 653 4.75 12.19 -5.68
N TYR A 654 4.31 11.62 -4.56
CA TYR A 654 4.67 11.99 -3.19
C TYR A 654 4.24 13.41 -2.75
N ALA A 655 3.31 14.03 -3.49
CA ALA A 655 2.76 15.34 -3.14
C ALA A 655 1.54 15.75 -3.98
N THR A 656 0.78 16.72 -3.47
CA THR A 656 -0.15 17.54 -4.27
C THR A 656 0.27 19.01 -4.30
N ASP A 657 0.28 19.61 -5.48
CA ASP A 657 0.94 20.89 -5.69
C ASP A 657 0.20 22.10 -5.11
N ALA A 658 0.91 23.19 -4.84
CA ALA A 658 0.35 24.36 -4.18
C ALA A 658 -0.49 25.25 -5.14
N VAL A 659 -1.55 25.87 -4.61
CA VAL A 659 -2.28 26.97 -5.28
C VAL A 659 -2.25 28.19 -4.38
N THR A 660 -1.09 28.86 -4.35
CA THR A 660 -0.77 29.88 -3.33
C THR A 660 -1.73 31.06 -3.27
N ARG A 661 -2.26 31.50 -4.43
CA ARG A 661 -3.28 32.56 -4.53
C ARG A 661 -4.57 32.24 -3.75
N LEU A 662 -4.91 30.96 -3.66
CA LEU A 662 -6.13 30.45 -3.02
C LEU A 662 -5.85 29.85 -1.64
N GLY A 663 -4.65 30.04 -1.10
CA GLY A 663 -4.30 29.60 0.25
C GLY A 663 -4.08 28.09 0.38
N LYS A 664 -4.00 27.33 -0.73
CA LYS A 664 -3.63 25.91 -0.71
C LYS A 664 -2.09 25.78 -0.67
N PRO A 665 -1.49 25.26 0.41
CA PRO A 665 -0.08 24.87 0.42
C PRO A 665 0.15 23.58 -0.38
N ARG A 666 1.42 23.27 -0.65
CA ARG A 666 1.81 21.92 -1.11
C ARG A 666 1.62 20.96 0.07
N ALA A 667 1.05 19.79 -0.19
CA ALA A 667 0.98 18.68 0.75
C ALA A 667 1.91 17.57 0.26
N VAL A 668 2.61 16.89 1.17
CA VAL A 668 3.52 15.78 0.81
C VAL A 668 2.99 14.47 1.37
N ASP A 669 3.18 13.40 0.60
CA ASP A 669 2.56 12.10 0.81
C ASP A 669 3.63 11.02 0.67
N PHE A 670 3.66 10.01 1.55
CA PHE A 670 4.72 8.99 1.53
C PHE A 670 4.19 7.58 1.80
N ASP A 671 4.88 6.59 1.23
CA ASP A 671 4.86 5.20 1.69
C ASP A 671 5.40 5.08 3.12
N GLY A 672 5.21 3.98 3.84
CA GLY A 672 4.48 2.76 3.48
C GLY A 672 3.66 2.23 4.66
N PRO A 673 2.94 1.11 4.48
CA PRO A 673 1.98 0.67 5.48
C PRO A 673 2.60 0.20 6.81
N ALA A 674 3.84 -0.30 6.78
CA ALA A 674 4.64 -0.61 7.98
C ALA A 674 5.40 0.59 8.58
N GLY A 675 5.14 1.82 8.12
CA GLY A 675 5.82 3.04 8.56
C GLY A 675 6.38 3.88 7.42
N PHE A 676 6.70 5.15 7.68
CA PHE A 676 7.16 6.04 6.61
C PHE A 676 8.50 5.59 6.02
N SER A 677 8.56 5.46 4.71
CA SER A 677 9.76 5.12 3.95
C SER A 677 9.78 5.83 2.60
N SER A 678 10.97 5.94 2.02
CA SER A 678 11.15 6.58 0.73
C SER A 678 12.36 5.99 0.00
N PHE A 679 12.17 5.61 -1.26
CA PHE A 679 13.27 5.17 -2.12
C PHE A 679 14.09 6.31 -2.74
N ILE A 680 13.58 7.53 -2.62
CA ILE A 680 14.08 8.72 -3.33
C ILE A 680 14.61 9.80 -2.38
N THR A 681 14.31 9.69 -1.09
CA THR A 681 14.77 10.62 -0.05
C THR A 681 15.34 9.85 1.14
N SER A 682 16.03 10.53 2.06
CA SER A 682 16.48 9.95 3.33
C SER A 682 15.42 9.97 4.44
N ILE A 683 14.21 10.47 4.16
CA ILE A 683 13.13 10.57 5.15
C ILE A 683 12.61 9.16 5.45
N HIS A 684 12.55 8.84 6.74
CA HIS A 684 11.99 7.59 7.24
C HIS A 684 11.38 7.80 8.63
N GLY A 685 10.41 6.96 8.96
CA GLY A 685 9.80 6.84 10.28
C GLY A 685 10.19 5.53 10.97
N SER A 686 9.42 5.14 11.98
CA SER A 686 9.58 3.86 12.67
C SER A 686 9.21 2.68 11.77
N ALA A 687 9.92 1.55 11.94
CA ALA A 687 9.50 0.26 11.41
C ALA A 687 8.47 -0.37 12.36
N PHE A 688 7.19 -0.25 12.02
CA PHE A 688 6.09 -0.94 12.69
C PHE A 688 6.01 -2.41 12.23
N PRO A 689 5.32 -3.27 12.98
CA PRO A 689 5.02 -4.61 12.51
C PRO A 689 4.13 -4.55 11.28
N THR A 690 4.14 -5.61 10.49
CA THR A 690 3.32 -5.66 9.29
C THR A 690 1.85 -5.87 9.62
N GLU A 691 0.94 -5.52 8.70
CA GLU A 691 -0.51 -5.67 8.86
C GLU A 691 -0.94 -7.06 9.33
N THR A 692 -0.31 -8.12 8.85
CA THR A 692 -0.61 -9.48 9.31
C THR A 692 -0.41 -9.65 10.82
N LEU A 693 0.67 -9.07 11.39
CA LEU A 693 0.93 -9.15 12.83
C LEU A 693 -0.01 -8.24 13.61
N ILE A 694 -0.38 -7.08 13.05
CA ILE A 694 -1.40 -6.19 13.62
C ILE A 694 -2.76 -6.91 13.65
N ALA A 695 -3.12 -7.60 12.58
CA ALA A 695 -4.32 -8.42 12.50
C ALA A 695 -4.30 -9.56 13.53
N SER A 696 -3.15 -10.19 13.71
CA SER A 696 -2.98 -11.28 14.69
C SER A 696 -3.21 -10.81 16.12
N THR A 697 -3.22 -9.50 16.38
CA THR A 697 -3.61 -8.96 17.69
C THR A 697 -5.11 -9.07 17.96
N TRP A 698 -5.97 -9.09 16.94
CA TRP A 698 -7.43 -8.99 17.07
C TRP A 698 -7.86 -7.83 17.98
N ASN A 699 -7.11 -6.73 17.97
CA ASN A 699 -7.25 -5.61 18.90
C ASN A 699 -7.32 -4.25 18.19
N ARG A 700 -8.53 -3.72 18.05
CA ARG A 700 -8.81 -2.43 17.39
C ARG A 700 -8.13 -1.24 18.09
N ASP A 701 -8.06 -1.26 19.41
CA ASP A 701 -7.44 -0.18 20.18
C ASP A 701 -5.93 -0.13 19.96
N LEU A 702 -5.32 -1.29 19.75
CA LEU A 702 -3.88 -1.38 19.46
C LEU A 702 -3.59 -0.99 18.00
N ALA A 703 -4.47 -1.38 17.07
CA ALA A 703 -4.42 -0.89 15.68
C ALA A 703 -4.58 0.65 15.63
N ALA A 704 -5.52 1.23 16.39
CA ALA A 704 -5.68 2.67 16.52
C ALA A 704 -4.44 3.37 17.13
N GLN A 705 -3.76 2.73 18.09
CA GLN A 705 -2.50 3.26 18.64
C GLN A 705 -1.40 3.35 17.57
N MET A 706 -1.33 2.40 16.63
CA MET A 706 -0.42 2.51 15.49
C MET A 706 -0.80 3.69 14.58
N GLY A 707 -2.09 3.82 14.21
CA GLY A 707 -2.54 4.94 13.39
C GLY A 707 -2.25 6.30 14.01
N ASP A 708 -2.41 6.43 15.34
CA ASP A 708 -2.03 7.63 16.09
C ASP A 708 -0.51 7.88 16.08
N ALA A 709 0.30 6.83 16.18
CA ALA A 709 1.76 6.92 16.12
C ALA A 709 2.25 7.33 14.72
N ILE A 710 1.72 6.73 13.65
CA ILE A 710 1.93 7.14 12.25
C ILE A 710 1.58 8.61 12.09
N GLY A 711 0.41 9.03 12.56
CA GLY A 711 -0.02 10.42 12.44
C GLY A 711 0.86 11.40 13.21
N GLU A 712 1.35 11.01 14.40
CA GLU A 712 2.30 11.82 15.16
C GLU A 712 3.65 11.94 14.45
N GLU A 713 4.22 10.85 13.94
CA GLU A 713 5.44 10.89 13.13
C GLU A 713 5.27 11.74 11.87
N GLY A 714 4.12 11.64 11.20
CA GLY A 714 3.79 12.46 10.05
C GLY A 714 3.80 13.95 10.38
N LEU A 715 3.20 14.36 11.50
CA LEU A 715 3.27 15.74 11.98
C LEU A 715 4.71 16.17 12.30
N GLN A 716 5.55 15.29 12.85
CA GLN A 716 6.96 15.60 13.13
C GLN A 716 7.78 15.80 11.86
N LEU A 717 7.54 14.97 10.84
CA LEU A 717 8.23 14.98 9.55
C LEU A 717 7.66 16.01 8.57
N GLY A 718 6.49 16.58 8.85
CA GLY A 718 5.79 17.49 7.94
C GLY A 718 5.09 16.77 6.79
N ILE A 719 4.75 15.49 6.98
CA ILE A 719 4.00 14.65 6.04
C ILE A 719 2.51 14.85 6.26
N ASN A 720 1.77 15.00 5.16
CA ASN A 720 0.33 15.27 5.19
C ASN A 720 -0.52 14.11 4.69
N GLY A 721 0.03 13.23 3.86
CA GLY A 721 -0.64 12.02 3.38
C GLY A 721 0.20 10.76 3.55
N TRP A 722 -0.50 9.63 3.61
CA TRP A 722 0.09 8.32 3.86
C TRP A 722 -0.46 7.30 2.87
N TYR A 723 0.42 6.63 2.13
CA TYR A 723 0.06 5.54 1.20
C TYR A 723 -0.11 4.21 1.95
N GLY A 724 -1.12 4.18 2.81
CA GLY A 724 -1.52 3.05 3.64
C GLY A 724 -2.74 3.40 4.50
N PRO A 725 -3.28 2.46 5.29
CA PRO A 725 -2.87 1.05 5.33
C PRO A 725 -3.31 0.29 4.06
N ALA A 726 -2.77 -0.91 3.85
CA ALA A 726 -3.20 -1.75 2.74
C ALA A 726 -4.13 -2.90 3.19
N VAL A 727 -5.17 -3.20 2.41
CA VAL A 727 -6.32 -4.03 2.84
C VAL A 727 -6.82 -5.03 1.80
N ASN A 728 -6.04 -5.30 0.75
CA ASN A 728 -6.33 -6.43 -0.12
C ASN A 728 -6.37 -7.73 0.72
N THR A 729 -7.09 -8.73 0.23
CA THR A 729 -7.32 -9.97 0.98
C THR A 729 -6.20 -10.98 0.71
N HIS A 730 -5.88 -11.84 1.67
CA HIS A 730 -4.94 -12.94 1.44
C HIS A 730 -5.58 -14.07 0.62
N ARG A 731 -5.94 -13.79 -0.64
CA ARG A 731 -6.60 -14.75 -1.53
C ARG A 731 -5.83 -16.07 -1.62
N ASN A 732 -4.51 -15.96 -1.77
CA ASN A 732 -3.62 -17.09 -1.95
C ASN A 732 -2.35 -16.87 -1.10
N PRO A 733 -1.83 -17.91 -0.41
CA PRO A 733 -0.69 -17.76 0.50
C PRO A 733 0.61 -17.37 -0.20
N PHE A 734 0.74 -17.62 -1.51
CA PHE A 734 1.93 -17.26 -2.30
C PHE A 734 1.94 -15.78 -2.74
N ALA A 735 0.84 -15.04 -2.57
CA ALA A 735 0.79 -13.65 -3.02
C ALA A 735 1.88 -12.79 -2.35
N GLY A 736 2.64 -12.07 -3.17
CA GLY A 736 3.89 -11.41 -2.76
C GLY A 736 3.69 -10.37 -1.65
N ARG A 737 2.59 -9.62 -1.68
CA ARG A 737 2.29 -8.52 -0.75
C ARG A 737 1.41 -8.89 0.45
N ASN A 738 1.11 -10.17 0.69
CA ASN A 738 0.31 -10.56 1.88
C ASN A 738 0.91 -10.02 3.19
N PHE A 739 2.23 -9.81 3.27
CA PHE A 739 2.84 -9.26 4.48
C PHE A 739 2.23 -7.91 4.88
N GLU A 740 1.91 -7.02 3.93
CA GLU A 740 1.36 -5.69 4.19
C GLU A 740 -0.17 -5.65 4.10
N TYR A 741 -0.81 -6.81 4.07
CA TYR A 741 -2.26 -6.96 4.15
C TYR A 741 -2.63 -7.63 5.48
N TYR A 742 -3.90 -7.51 5.89
CA TYR A 742 -4.32 -7.91 7.22
C TYR A 742 -4.66 -9.41 7.31
N SER A 743 -5.50 -9.94 6.41
CA SER A 743 -6.11 -11.25 6.59
C SER A 743 -6.78 -11.77 5.31
N GLU A 744 -7.01 -13.08 5.24
CA GLU A 744 -7.98 -13.70 4.31
C GLU A 744 -9.43 -13.23 4.55
N ASP A 745 -9.76 -12.75 5.76
CA ASP A 745 -11.11 -12.29 6.10
C ASP A 745 -11.29 -10.78 5.88
N PRO A 746 -12.31 -10.36 5.11
CA PRO A 746 -12.56 -8.95 4.84
C PRO A 746 -13.11 -8.17 6.03
N THR A 747 -13.82 -8.83 6.96
CA THR A 747 -14.37 -8.18 8.16
C THR A 747 -13.24 -7.80 9.11
N LEU A 748 -12.35 -8.74 9.44
CA LEU A 748 -11.17 -8.48 10.27
C LEU A 748 -10.31 -7.36 9.66
N SER A 749 -10.01 -7.46 8.37
CA SER A 749 -9.21 -6.48 7.62
C SER A 749 -9.84 -5.09 7.65
N GLY A 750 -11.10 -4.97 7.26
CA GLY A 750 -11.80 -3.67 7.19
C GLY A 750 -11.94 -2.99 8.55
N LYS A 751 -12.22 -3.75 9.60
CA LYS A 751 -12.42 -3.22 10.96
C LYS A 751 -11.13 -2.69 11.58
N LEU A 752 -10.01 -3.41 11.41
CA LEU A 752 -8.72 -2.96 11.90
C LEU A 752 -8.19 -1.78 11.09
N ALA A 753 -8.30 -1.83 9.76
CA ALA A 753 -7.93 -0.73 8.89
C ALA A 753 -8.72 0.55 9.21
N SER A 754 -10.02 0.44 9.50
CA SER A 754 -10.85 1.58 9.91
C SER A 754 -10.35 2.24 11.21
N ALA A 755 -9.90 1.44 12.17
CA ALA A 755 -9.34 1.94 13.43
C ALA A 755 -8.00 2.67 13.21
N VAL A 756 -7.11 2.08 12.39
CA VAL A 756 -5.83 2.69 11.99
C VAL A 756 -6.05 4.00 11.24
N ALA A 757 -6.90 3.97 10.20
CA ALA A 757 -7.21 5.12 9.36
C ALA A 757 -7.82 6.27 10.18
N SER A 758 -8.83 5.98 11.01
CA SER A 758 -9.46 6.98 11.87
C SER A 758 -8.46 7.66 12.80
N ALA A 759 -7.56 6.90 13.42
CA ALA A 759 -6.56 7.44 14.33
C ALA A 759 -5.53 8.33 13.60
N ALA A 760 -5.06 7.91 12.42
CA ALA A 760 -4.15 8.71 11.60
C ALA A 760 -4.83 10.00 11.08
N MET A 761 -6.08 9.91 10.63
CA MET A 761 -6.85 11.08 10.18
C MET A 761 -7.12 12.07 11.31
N ASN A 762 -7.32 11.61 12.55
CA ASN A 762 -7.44 12.49 13.72
C ASN A 762 -6.13 13.25 14.04
N ARG A 763 -4.99 12.82 13.50
CA ARG A 763 -3.72 13.57 13.48
C ARG A 763 -3.55 14.46 12.25
N GLY A 764 -4.55 14.50 11.37
CA GLY A 764 -4.56 15.33 10.17
C GLY A 764 -3.84 14.68 8.98
N ILE A 765 -3.71 13.36 8.96
CA ILE A 765 -3.20 12.64 7.79
C ILE A 765 -4.32 12.41 6.77
N VAL A 766 -4.01 12.58 5.48
CA VAL A 766 -4.80 12.05 4.37
C VAL A 766 -4.39 10.60 4.18
N VAL A 767 -5.30 9.68 4.51
CA VAL A 767 -5.02 8.24 4.48
C VAL A 767 -5.41 7.73 3.11
N PHE A 768 -4.45 7.30 2.29
CA PHE A 768 -4.71 6.67 0.99
C PHE A 768 -4.71 5.15 1.14
N LEU A 769 -5.82 4.64 1.65
CA LEU A 769 -6.05 3.21 1.86
C LEU A 769 -6.02 2.44 0.53
N LYS A 770 -5.33 1.30 0.47
CA LYS A 770 -4.91 0.69 -0.81
C LYS A 770 -4.99 -0.84 -0.84
N HIS A 771 -4.95 -1.51 -2.01
CA HIS A 771 -5.05 -0.97 -3.38
C HIS A 771 -6.44 -1.29 -3.93
N PHE A 772 -7.19 -0.26 -4.29
CA PHE A 772 -8.59 -0.36 -4.70
C PHE A 772 -8.70 -0.62 -6.23
N ALA A 773 -8.97 -1.85 -6.69
CA ALA A 773 -9.32 -3.05 -5.93
C ALA A 773 -8.85 -4.34 -6.64
N LEU A 774 -9.00 -5.49 -5.98
CA LEU A 774 -8.65 -6.82 -6.47
C LEU A 774 -7.17 -6.98 -6.89
N ASN A 775 -6.25 -6.39 -6.12
CA ASN A 775 -4.80 -6.49 -6.35
C ASN A 775 -4.17 -7.55 -5.43
N ASP A 776 -4.70 -8.77 -5.49
CA ASP A 776 -4.33 -9.89 -4.62
C ASP A 776 -3.27 -10.82 -5.27
N GLN A 777 -2.67 -10.40 -6.40
CA GLN A 777 -1.56 -11.07 -7.08
C GLN A 777 -0.55 -10.04 -7.59
N GLU A 778 0.75 -10.25 -7.31
CA GLU A 778 1.80 -9.33 -7.75
C GLU A 778 2.29 -9.63 -9.16
N GLN A 779 2.38 -10.91 -9.51
CA GLN A 779 2.89 -11.36 -10.79
C GLN A 779 2.04 -10.76 -11.94
N ASN A 780 2.72 -10.06 -12.86
CA ASN A 780 2.15 -9.42 -14.05
C ASN A 780 1.22 -8.22 -13.80
N ARG A 781 1.06 -7.72 -12.58
CA ARG A 781 0.12 -6.60 -12.30
C ARG A 781 0.38 -5.33 -13.13
N GLN A 782 1.63 -5.06 -13.52
CA GLN A 782 2.01 -3.94 -14.40
C GLN A 782 2.12 -4.32 -15.89
N ALA A 783 2.08 -5.61 -16.22
CA ALA A 783 2.28 -6.10 -17.59
C ALA A 783 0.97 -5.96 -18.40
N ASN A 784 0.69 -4.71 -18.80
CA ASN A 784 -0.60 -4.27 -19.36
C ASN A 784 -1.79 -4.37 -18.39
N GLY A 785 -1.55 -4.52 -17.09
CA GLY A 785 -2.59 -4.74 -16.09
C GLY A 785 -3.05 -6.21 -16.12
N LEU A 786 -2.97 -6.89 -14.98
CA LEU A 786 -3.51 -8.26 -14.85
C LEU A 786 -5.04 -8.23 -14.93
N ASP A 787 -5.63 -8.92 -15.90
CA ASP A 787 -7.09 -9.03 -16.05
C ASP A 787 -7.66 -9.95 -14.98
N THR A 788 -8.34 -9.38 -13.99
CA THR A 788 -8.92 -10.11 -12.86
C THR A 788 -10.38 -10.42 -13.13
N TRP A 789 -10.73 -11.70 -13.23
CA TRP A 789 -12.10 -12.17 -13.47
C TRP A 789 -12.71 -12.71 -12.19
N ALA A 790 -13.81 -12.13 -11.75
CA ALA A 790 -14.61 -12.57 -10.60
C ALA A 790 -16.09 -12.22 -10.85
N ASP A 791 -17.00 -13.03 -10.32
CA ASP A 791 -18.43 -12.68 -10.32
C ASP A 791 -18.73 -11.55 -9.33
N GLU A 792 -19.89 -10.90 -9.48
CA GLU A 792 -20.21 -9.72 -8.66
C GLU A 792 -20.45 -10.02 -7.18
N GLN A 793 -20.89 -11.24 -6.82
CA GLN A 793 -21.01 -11.63 -5.41
C GLN A 793 -19.62 -11.64 -4.77
N THR A 794 -18.68 -12.32 -5.41
CA THR A 794 -17.28 -12.42 -4.97
C THR A 794 -16.62 -11.05 -4.86
N ILE A 795 -16.78 -10.19 -5.87
CA ILE A 795 -16.27 -8.82 -5.86
C ILE A 795 -16.78 -8.06 -4.63
N ARG A 796 -18.08 -8.12 -4.34
CA ARG A 796 -18.72 -7.31 -3.29
C ARG A 796 -18.53 -7.86 -1.88
N GLU A 797 -18.60 -9.17 -1.71
CA GLU A 797 -18.57 -9.81 -0.39
C GLU A 797 -17.15 -10.05 0.13
N ILE A 798 -16.17 -10.23 -0.77
CA ILE A 798 -14.77 -10.49 -0.39
C ILE A 798 -13.91 -9.27 -0.65
N TYR A 799 -13.68 -8.92 -1.92
CA TYR A 799 -12.56 -8.04 -2.29
C TYR A 799 -12.84 -6.54 -2.13
N LEU A 800 -14.11 -6.13 -2.24
CA LEU A 800 -14.54 -4.75 -1.98
C LEU A 800 -14.94 -4.52 -0.52
N LYS A 801 -15.28 -5.58 0.21
CA LYS A 801 -15.77 -5.51 1.59
C LYS A 801 -14.84 -4.78 2.57
N PRO A 802 -13.51 -4.99 2.61
CA PRO A 802 -12.67 -4.27 3.55
C PRO A 802 -12.63 -2.76 3.26
N PHE A 803 -12.71 -2.38 1.98
CA PHE A 803 -12.83 -0.98 1.55
C PHE A 803 -14.21 -0.39 1.90
N GLU A 804 -15.28 -1.16 1.71
CA GLU A 804 -16.64 -0.74 2.10
C GLU A 804 -16.71 -0.42 3.59
N ILE A 805 -16.18 -1.32 4.44
CA ILE A 805 -16.10 -1.13 5.88
C ILE A 805 -15.29 0.13 6.19
N ALA A 806 -14.10 0.28 5.59
CA ALA A 806 -13.26 1.45 5.81
C ALA A 806 -13.94 2.78 5.42
N VAL A 807 -14.63 2.83 4.28
CA VAL A 807 -15.36 4.02 3.82
C VAL A 807 -16.51 4.37 4.76
N LYS A 808 -17.23 3.36 5.28
CA LYS A 808 -18.42 3.56 6.10
C LYS A 808 -18.13 3.76 7.59
N GLU A 809 -17.01 3.22 8.09
CA GLU A 809 -16.70 3.21 9.53
C GLU A 809 -15.55 4.13 9.92
N SER A 810 -14.67 4.50 8.99
CA SER A 810 -13.59 5.46 9.32
C SER A 810 -14.16 6.85 9.54
N SER A 811 -13.70 7.53 10.59
CA SER A 811 -14.10 8.90 10.87
C SER A 811 -13.01 9.70 11.59
N ALA A 812 -12.98 11.01 11.35
CA ALA A 812 -12.09 11.92 12.05
C ALA A 812 -12.76 13.24 12.41
N GLN A 813 -12.37 13.78 13.56
CA GLN A 813 -12.79 15.10 14.03
C GLN A 813 -11.89 16.19 13.43
N VAL A 814 -12.49 17.13 12.72
CA VAL A 814 -11.80 18.26 12.09
C VAL A 814 -12.14 19.53 12.84
N LYS A 815 -11.16 20.08 13.57
CA LYS A 815 -11.28 21.41 14.18
C LYS A 815 -11.01 22.50 13.14
N TYR A 816 -11.80 23.57 13.17
CA TYR A 816 -11.65 24.71 12.26
C TYR A 816 -12.14 26.00 12.89
N GLN A 817 -11.69 27.14 12.36
CA GLN A 817 -12.18 28.46 12.75
C GLN A 817 -13.33 28.86 11.82
N ALA A 818 -14.50 29.18 12.39
CA ALA A 818 -15.63 29.73 11.65
C ALA A 818 -15.43 31.22 11.32
N GLU A 819 -16.29 31.78 10.48
CA GLU A 819 -16.22 33.18 10.05
C GLU A 819 -16.29 34.18 11.21
N ASP A 820 -17.06 33.86 12.26
CA ASP A 820 -17.18 34.67 13.47
C ASP A 820 -15.95 34.58 14.41
N GLY A 821 -14.97 33.77 14.05
CA GLY A 821 -13.73 33.55 14.80
C GLY A 821 -13.80 32.42 15.84
N SER A 822 -14.97 31.78 16.04
CA SER A 822 -15.14 30.65 16.95
C SER A 822 -14.46 29.38 16.43
N ILE A 823 -13.99 28.52 17.33
CA ILE A 823 -13.48 27.19 16.98
C ILE A 823 -14.63 26.20 17.01
N GLN A 824 -14.86 25.54 15.88
CA GLN A 824 -15.87 24.50 15.71
C GLN A 824 -15.20 23.17 15.38
N THR A 825 -15.97 22.09 15.49
CA THR A 825 -15.52 20.75 15.12
C THR A 825 -16.58 20.12 14.24
N SER A 826 -16.17 19.54 13.12
CA SER A 826 -17.00 18.67 12.29
C SER A 826 -16.41 17.27 12.24
N THR A 827 -17.15 16.33 11.66
CA THR A 827 -16.71 14.96 11.43
C THR A 827 -16.65 14.71 9.93
N ILE A 828 -15.56 14.10 9.46
CA ILE A 828 -15.42 13.64 8.08
C ILE A 828 -15.27 12.12 8.07
N GLY A 829 -15.68 11.47 6.97
CA GLY A 829 -15.37 10.07 6.69
C GLY A 829 -13.97 9.90 6.11
N LEU A 830 -13.64 8.68 5.66
CA LEU A 830 -12.36 8.37 5.00
C LEU A 830 -12.03 9.41 3.92
N ASN A 831 -10.82 9.96 3.96
CA ASN A 831 -10.43 11.13 3.17
C ASN A 831 -9.51 10.81 1.96
N GLY A 832 -9.06 9.56 1.82
CA GLY A 832 -8.27 9.12 0.69
C GLY A 832 -8.37 7.61 0.39
N ILE A 833 -8.15 7.24 -0.87
CA ILE A 833 -7.98 5.84 -1.33
C ILE A 833 -6.92 5.84 -2.45
N MET A 834 -6.15 4.77 -2.57
CA MET A 834 -5.28 4.53 -3.72
C MET A 834 -5.85 3.41 -4.60
N SER A 835 -5.96 3.66 -5.92
CA SER A 835 -6.38 2.65 -6.89
C SER A 835 -5.26 1.65 -7.17
N SER A 836 -5.57 0.54 -7.85
CA SER A 836 -4.59 -0.51 -8.18
C SER A 836 -4.08 -0.48 -9.63
N TYR A 837 -3.05 -1.28 -9.91
CA TYR A 837 -2.49 -1.51 -11.25
C TYR A 837 -3.31 -2.45 -12.14
N ASN A 838 -3.97 -3.45 -11.54
CA ASN A 838 -4.65 -4.51 -12.26
C ASN A 838 -5.90 -3.99 -13.01
N ARG A 839 -6.47 -4.87 -13.83
CA ARG A 839 -7.74 -4.66 -14.51
C ARG A 839 -8.81 -5.54 -13.87
N ILE A 840 -10.05 -5.07 -13.89
CA ILE A 840 -11.24 -5.80 -13.44
C ILE A 840 -12.01 -6.20 -14.70
N GLY A 841 -11.82 -7.44 -15.12
CA GLY A 841 -11.91 -7.84 -16.52
C GLY A 841 -10.93 -7.05 -17.38
N GLY A 842 -11.37 -6.52 -18.51
CA GLY A 842 -10.53 -5.76 -19.43
C GLY A 842 -10.34 -4.27 -19.12
N VAL A 843 -10.79 -3.75 -17.97
CA VAL A 843 -10.77 -2.31 -17.64
C VAL A 843 -9.85 -2.06 -16.44
N TRP A 844 -8.90 -1.13 -16.58
CA TRP A 844 -8.00 -0.75 -15.49
C TRP A 844 -8.77 -0.23 -14.27
N ALA A 845 -8.48 -0.75 -13.08
CA ALA A 845 -9.21 -0.45 -11.84
C ALA A 845 -9.28 1.05 -11.51
N GLY A 846 -8.19 1.80 -11.70
CA GLY A 846 -8.19 3.26 -11.52
C GLY A 846 -8.95 4.04 -12.59
N GLY A 847 -9.18 3.44 -13.75
CA GLY A 847 -9.95 4.00 -14.88
C GLY A 847 -11.35 3.40 -15.02
N ASP A 848 -11.82 2.64 -14.03
CA ASP A 848 -13.09 1.93 -14.08
C ASP A 848 -14.18 2.71 -13.33
N TRP A 849 -15.13 3.28 -14.09
CA TRP A 849 -16.26 4.03 -13.54
C TRP A 849 -17.13 3.18 -12.60
N ARG A 850 -17.25 1.87 -12.85
CA ARG A 850 -18.03 0.94 -12.03
C ARG A 850 -17.52 0.94 -10.59
N VAL A 851 -16.20 0.90 -10.43
CA VAL A 851 -15.55 0.83 -9.11
C VAL A 851 -15.36 2.22 -8.51
N GLN A 852 -14.75 3.15 -9.26
CA GLN A 852 -14.32 4.46 -8.73
C GLN A 852 -15.46 5.45 -8.50
N THR A 853 -16.58 5.31 -9.21
CA THR A 853 -17.75 6.20 -9.05
C THR A 853 -19.01 5.45 -8.65
N ALA A 854 -19.41 4.40 -9.39
CA ALA A 854 -20.69 3.75 -9.13
C ALA A 854 -20.74 3.09 -7.75
N VAL A 855 -19.78 2.21 -7.45
CA VAL A 855 -19.70 1.58 -6.12
C VAL A 855 -19.17 2.57 -5.07
N LEU A 856 -17.94 3.08 -5.25
CA LEU A 856 -17.27 3.86 -4.20
C LEU A 856 -18.02 5.15 -3.80
N ARG A 857 -18.47 5.94 -4.77
CA ARG A 857 -19.02 7.28 -4.51
C ARG A 857 -20.55 7.29 -4.48
N ASN A 858 -21.20 6.56 -5.40
CA ASN A 858 -22.67 6.58 -5.49
C ASN A 858 -23.32 5.63 -4.49
N GLU A 859 -22.86 4.37 -4.40
CA GLU A 859 -23.40 3.39 -3.46
C GLU A 859 -22.90 3.64 -2.03
N TRP A 860 -21.58 3.78 -1.81
CA TRP A 860 -21.04 3.91 -0.44
C TRP A 860 -20.95 5.35 0.08
N GLY A 861 -20.94 6.35 -0.81
CA GLY A 861 -20.92 7.76 -0.40
C GLY A 861 -19.55 8.32 -0.05
N PHE A 862 -18.46 7.77 -0.57
CA PHE A 862 -17.10 8.27 -0.33
C PHE A 862 -16.91 9.74 -0.77
N GLN A 863 -16.36 10.56 0.14
CA GLN A 863 -16.10 11.99 -0.02
C GLN A 863 -14.63 12.32 0.25
N GLY A 864 -13.72 11.69 -0.49
CA GLY A 864 -12.28 11.92 -0.41
C GLY A 864 -11.61 11.95 -1.78
N ALA A 865 -10.27 11.99 -1.76
CA ALA A 865 -9.44 11.93 -2.97
C ALA A 865 -9.03 10.49 -3.29
N VAL A 866 -9.15 10.08 -4.54
CA VAL A 866 -8.56 8.85 -5.03
C VAL A 866 -7.26 9.19 -5.74
N ILE A 867 -6.16 8.53 -5.37
CA ILE A 867 -4.88 8.61 -6.07
C ILE A 867 -4.65 7.32 -6.85
N THR A 868 -4.02 7.37 -8.02
CA THR A 868 -3.67 6.13 -8.73
C THR A 868 -2.51 5.40 -8.05
N ASP A 869 -2.30 4.14 -8.41
CA ASP A 869 -0.97 3.53 -8.23
C ASP A 869 0.07 4.20 -9.16
N PHE A 870 1.35 3.86 -9.02
CA PHE A 870 2.47 4.61 -9.61
C PHE A 870 2.56 4.41 -11.14
N ALA A 871 1.91 5.28 -11.90
CA ALA A 871 1.90 5.20 -13.35
C ALA A 871 3.25 5.63 -13.94
N THR A 872 3.81 4.77 -14.78
CA THR A 872 5.07 5.02 -15.50
C THR A 872 4.91 4.78 -16.99
N ILE A 873 5.96 5.05 -17.76
CA ILE A 873 6.03 4.69 -19.18
C ILE A 873 5.83 3.19 -19.46
N ALA A 874 5.99 2.31 -18.45
CA ALA A 874 5.75 0.88 -18.57
C ALA A 874 4.26 0.50 -18.38
N SER A 875 3.42 1.43 -17.93
CA SER A 875 1.99 1.23 -17.68
C SER A 875 1.12 2.13 -18.57
N PRO A 876 1.28 2.12 -19.92
CA PRO A 876 0.62 3.07 -20.81
C PRO A 876 -0.92 2.91 -20.87
N TYR A 877 -1.45 1.85 -20.27
CA TYR A 877 -2.88 1.59 -20.14
C TYR A 877 -3.55 2.40 -19.02
N MET A 878 -2.77 2.97 -18.09
CA MET A 878 -3.28 3.79 -16.98
C MET A 878 -3.56 5.23 -17.45
N VAL A 879 -4.46 5.40 -18.42
CA VAL A 879 -4.69 6.68 -19.09
C VAL A 879 -5.17 7.74 -18.08
N PRO A 880 -4.45 8.85 -17.87
CA PRO A 880 -4.74 9.78 -16.79
C PRO A 880 -6.14 10.40 -16.86
N MET A 881 -6.58 10.84 -18.04
CA MET A 881 -7.91 11.46 -18.19
C MET A 881 -9.04 10.43 -18.05
N GLN A 882 -8.81 9.17 -18.42
CA GLN A 882 -9.75 8.09 -18.12
C GLN A 882 -9.89 7.92 -16.60
N GLY A 883 -8.76 7.88 -15.87
CA GLY A 883 -8.72 7.81 -14.41
C GLY A 883 -9.51 8.95 -13.76
N VAL A 884 -9.21 10.19 -14.12
CA VAL A 884 -9.89 11.39 -13.60
C VAL A 884 -11.39 11.38 -13.88
N ALA A 885 -11.83 10.96 -15.06
CA ALA A 885 -13.26 10.87 -15.35
C ALA A 885 -13.94 9.70 -14.64
N ALA A 886 -13.24 8.59 -14.40
CA ALA A 886 -13.74 7.45 -13.64
C ALA A 886 -13.91 7.76 -12.16
N GLY A 887 -13.04 8.63 -11.60
CA GLY A 887 -13.07 9.04 -10.19
C GLY A 887 -11.71 8.98 -9.48
N SER A 888 -10.64 8.59 -10.17
CA SER A 888 -9.25 8.67 -9.70
C SER A 888 -8.73 10.09 -9.86
N ASP A 889 -8.77 10.86 -8.79
CA ASP A 889 -8.61 12.31 -8.78
C ASP A 889 -7.17 12.78 -8.99
N ILE A 890 -6.17 11.99 -8.58
CA ILE A 890 -4.75 12.34 -8.63
C ILE A 890 -3.98 11.25 -9.39
N GLN A 891 -3.18 11.63 -10.38
CA GLN A 891 -2.25 10.72 -11.05
C GLN A 891 -0.95 10.63 -10.25
N LEU A 892 -0.67 9.48 -9.63
CA LEU A 892 0.61 9.17 -9.00
C LEU A 892 1.66 8.93 -10.10
N THR A 893 2.19 10.01 -10.65
CA THR A 893 3.23 9.96 -11.68
C THR A 893 4.13 11.19 -11.56
N TRP A 894 5.23 11.16 -12.29
CA TRP A 894 5.99 12.35 -12.59
C TRP A 894 5.54 12.91 -13.92
N ARG A 895 5.36 14.23 -14.02
CA ARG A 895 5.01 14.95 -15.28
C ARG A 895 5.93 14.64 -16.49
N ILE A 896 7.12 14.08 -16.23
CA ILE A 896 8.08 13.66 -17.26
C ILE A 896 7.69 12.35 -17.96
N PHE A 897 6.83 11.53 -17.34
CA PHE A 897 6.39 10.24 -17.86
C PHE A 897 5.09 10.36 -18.63
N GLU A 898 4.10 11.03 -18.04
CA GLU A 898 2.78 11.17 -18.63
C GLU A 898 2.17 12.55 -18.30
N GLN A 899 1.26 13.01 -19.16
CA GLN A 899 0.59 14.31 -19.03
C GLN A 899 -0.86 14.21 -19.49
N PHE A 900 -1.74 14.98 -18.86
CA PHE A 900 -3.08 15.18 -19.38
C PHE A 900 -3.06 15.78 -20.78
N LYS A 901 -3.95 15.27 -21.64
CA LYS A 901 -4.17 15.74 -23.00
C LYS A 901 -5.55 16.39 -23.10
N ASN A 902 -5.73 17.29 -24.07
CA ASN A 902 -7.01 17.92 -24.41
C ASN A 902 -7.67 18.66 -23.21
N THR A 903 -6.89 19.35 -22.40
CA THR A 903 -7.36 20.06 -21.19
C THR A 903 -8.19 21.32 -21.50
N ASP A 904 -8.40 21.65 -22.77
CA ASP A 904 -9.30 22.68 -23.28
C ASP A 904 -10.69 22.15 -23.68
N ASN A 905 -10.88 20.82 -23.65
CA ASN A 905 -12.18 20.18 -23.89
C ASN A 905 -13.14 20.42 -22.71
N PRO A 906 -14.39 20.87 -22.92
CA PRO A 906 -15.38 21.10 -21.85
C PRO A 906 -15.59 19.91 -20.91
N THR A 907 -15.63 18.69 -21.46
CA THR A 907 -15.80 17.45 -20.71
C THR A 907 -14.57 17.15 -19.85
N ALA A 908 -13.37 17.34 -20.38
CA ALA A 908 -12.14 17.19 -19.60
C ALA A 908 -12.11 18.18 -18.45
N VAL A 909 -12.41 19.47 -18.69
CA VAL A 909 -12.42 20.50 -17.64
C VAL A 909 -13.50 20.22 -16.58
N TYR A 910 -14.64 19.66 -16.97
CA TYR A 910 -15.68 19.20 -16.03
C TYR A 910 -15.14 18.16 -15.05
N PHE A 911 -14.47 17.12 -15.54
CA PHE A 911 -13.92 16.07 -14.67
C PHE A 911 -12.70 16.55 -13.87
N LEU A 912 -11.80 17.34 -14.47
CA LEU A 912 -10.70 17.99 -13.74
C LEU A 912 -11.20 18.82 -12.56
N ARG A 913 -12.33 19.54 -12.73
CA ARG A 913 -12.94 20.32 -11.67
C ARG A 913 -13.53 19.45 -10.55
N LYS A 914 -14.16 18.31 -10.89
CA LYS A 914 -14.63 17.33 -9.89
C LYS A 914 -13.46 16.76 -9.10
N ALA A 915 -12.38 16.36 -9.78
CA ALA A 915 -11.18 15.86 -9.12
C ALA A 915 -10.54 16.92 -8.22
N ALA A 916 -10.44 18.17 -8.68
CA ALA A 916 -9.93 19.27 -7.88
C ALA A 916 -10.76 19.50 -6.61
N HIS A 917 -12.08 19.29 -6.65
CA HIS A 917 -12.94 19.37 -5.47
C HIS A 917 -12.58 18.31 -4.43
N ASN A 918 -12.44 17.05 -4.86
CA ASN A 918 -12.07 15.93 -3.99
C ASN A 918 -10.71 16.15 -3.32
N VAL A 919 -9.69 16.54 -4.10
CA VAL A 919 -8.33 16.84 -3.60
C VAL A 919 -8.33 18.00 -2.62
N MET A 920 -9.06 19.08 -2.94
CA MET A 920 -9.14 20.25 -2.07
C MET A 920 -9.91 19.96 -0.78
N PHE A 921 -10.96 19.12 -0.82
CA PHE A 921 -11.69 18.70 0.37
C PHE A 921 -10.80 17.89 1.32
N ALA A 922 -10.05 16.90 0.79
CA ALA A 922 -9.09 16.14 1.58
C ALA A 922 -7.99 17.05 2.17
N THR A 923 -7.43 17.95 1.35
CA THR A 923 -6.38 18.89 1.77
C THR A 923 -6.88 19.87 2.83
N ALA A 924 -8.05 20.47 2.65
CA ALA A 924 -8.60 21.46 3.58
C ALA A 924 -8.78 20.89 4.98
N ASN A 925 -9.13 19.61 5.06
CA ASN A 925 -9.41 18.89 6.29
C ASN A 925 -8.22 18.11 6.85
N SER A 926 -7.00 18.35 6.33
CA SER A 926 -5.76 17.71 6.81
C SER A 926 -4.87 18.65 7.63
N SER A 927 -3.72 18.14 8.07
CA SER A 927 -2.65 18.88 8.75
C SER A 927 -1.99 19.93 7.87
N SER A 928 -2.22 19.90 6.55
CA SER A 928 -1.68 20.89 5.61
C SER A 928 -2.15 22.32 5.92
N LEU A 929 -3.34 22.47 6.51
CA LEU A 929 -3.90 23.74 6.98
C LEU A 929 -3.77 23.97 8.48
N ASN A 930 -2.88 23.24 9.17
CA ASN A 930 -2.60 23.51 10.58
C ASN A 930 -2.02 24.93 10.74
N GLY A 931 -2.58 25.74 11.65
CA GLY A 931 -2.18 27.14 11.86
C GLY A 931 -2.84 28.17 10.92
N TYR A 932 -3.70 27.75 9.99
CA TYR A 932 -4.40 28.65 9.07
C TYR A 932 -5.72 29.13 9.70
N ALA A 933 -5.86 30.45 9.86
CA ALA A 933 -7.10 31.09 10.28
C ALA A 933 -8.14 31.09 9.15
N TYR A 934 -9.41 31.35 9.49
CA TYR A 934 -10.44 31.60 8.49
C TYR A 934 -10.01 32.76 7.56
N GLY A 935 -10.02 32.53 6.24
CA GLY A 935 -9.62 33.51 5.23
C GLY A 935 -8.09 33.70 5.11
N ALA A 936 -7.29 32.84 5.73
CA ALA A 936 -5.83 32.90 5.61
C ALA A 936 -5.36 32.47 4.22
N GLY A 937 -4.42 33.24 3.65
CA GLY A 937 -3.65 32.83 2.48
C GLY A 937 -2.40 32.04 2.88
N THR A 938 -1.55 31.72 1.91
CA THR A 938 -0.26 31.03 2.15
C THR A 938 0.92 31.81 1.56
N THR A 939 2.08 31.73 2.21
CA THR A 939 3.35 32.28 1.71
C THR A 939 4.32 31.15 1.47
N TRP A 940 4.91 31.10 0.27
CA TRP A 940 5.93 30.13 -0.10
C TRP A 940 7.34 30.66 0.17
N HIS A 941 8.18 29.84 0.79
CA HIS A 941 9.59 30.10 1.03
C HIS A 941 10.43 29.17 0.16
N ALA A 942 11.13 29.75 -0.81
CA ALA A 942 11.89 28.98 -1.79
C ALA A 942 13.07 28.21 -1.15
N PRO A 943 13.34 26.96 -1.57
CA PRO A 943 14.50 26.20 -1.14
C PRO A 943 15.78 26.75 -1.78
N TRP A 944 16.94 26.40 -1.22
CA TRP A 944 18.24 26.92 -1.67
C TRP A 944 18.51 26.66 -3.17
N TRP A 945 18.08 25.50 -3.68
CA TRP A 945 18.36 25.10 -5.06
C TRP A 945 17.59 25.96 -6.07
N ARG A 946 16.40 26.48 -5.71
CA ARG A 946 15.64 27.43 -6.54
C ARG A 946 16.39 28.76 -6.69
N TRP A 947 17.08 29.20 -5.65
CA TRP A 947 17.95 30.38 -5.75
C TRP A 947 19.13 30.14 -6.68
N VAL A 948 19.78 28.97 -6.60
CA VAL A 948 20.84 28.58 -7.53
C VAL A 948 20.33 28.54 -8.96
N GLN A 949 19.14 27.97 -9.19
CA GLN A 949 18.47 27.95 -10.48
C GLN A 949 18.28 29.37 -11.02
N TRP A 950 17.60 30.25 -10.27
CA TRP A 950 17.26 31.60 -10.74
C TRP A 950 18.50 32.48 -10.97
N ILE A 951 19.46 32.45 -10.04
CA ILE A 951 20.71 33.20 -10.18
C ILE A 951 21.50 32.66 -11.38
N GLY A 952 21.61 31.34 -11.51
CA GLY A 952 22.28 30.69 -12.64
C GLY A 952 21.65 31.09 -13.98
N THR A 953 20.33 30.99 -14.11
CA THR A 953 19.60 31.44 -15.30
C THR A 953 19.89 32.91 -15.61
N ALA A 954 19.79 33.81 -14.61
CA ALA A 954 20.05 35.23 -14.80
C ALA A 954 21.48 35.50 -15.28
N VAL A 955 22.48 34.81 -14.72
CA VAL A 955 23.89 34.93 -15.11
C VAL A 955 24.09 34.49 -16.56
N PHE A 956 23.57 33.33 -16.96
CA PHE A 956 23.73 32.84 -18.33
C PHE A 956 22.98 33.68 -19.37
N VAL A 957 21.80 34.21 -19.03
CA VAL A 957 21.08 35.17 -19.88
C VAL A 957 21.89 36.46 -20.02
N ALA A 958 22.39 37.02 -18.92
CA ALA A 958 23.21 38.23 -18.95
C ALA A 958 24.49 38.03 -19.77
N LEU A 959 25.17 36.88 -19.63
CA LEU A 959 26.33 36.52 -20.43
C LEU A 959 25.99 36.41 -21.92
N ALA A 960 24.88 35.74 -22.28
CA ALA A 960 24.45 35.63 -23.67
C ALA A 960 24.16 37.02 -24.27
N LEU A 961 23.40 37.86 -23.56
CA LEU A 961 23.09 39.22 -24.00
C LEU A 961 24.35 40.09 -24.12
N PHE A 962 25.28 39.98 -23.17
CA PHE A 962 26.56 40.67 -23.21
C PHE A 962 27.41 40.22 -24.41
N LEU A 963 27.51 38.92 -24.67
CA LEU A 963 28.24 38.38 -25.81
C LEU A 963 27.62 38.85 -27.13
N ILE A 964 26.29 38.85 -27.25
CA ILE A 964 25.58 39.40 -28.42
C ILE A 964 25.93 40.88 -28.61
N TYR A 965 25.79 41.69 -27.57
CA TYR A 965 26.12 43.12 -27.60
C TYR A 965 27.59 43.35 -28.00
N TRP A 966 28.51 42.61 -27.38
CA TRP A 966 29.94 42.70 -27.64
C TRP A 966 30.29 42.30 -29.07
N MET A 967 29.71 41.21 -29.58
CA MET A 967 29.87 40.78 -30.97
C MET A 967 29.37 41.85 -31.94
N VAL A 968 28.18 42.42 -31.71
CA VAL A 968 27.62 43.50 -32.55
C VAL A 968 28.52 44.74 -32.53
N LYS A 969 28.93 45.20 -31.34
CA LYS A 969 29.81 46.37 -31.18
C LYS A 969 31.16 46.15 -31.87
N ARG A 970 31.73 44.95 -31.74
CA ARG A 970 33.00 44.57 -32.36
C ARG A 970 32.88 44.51 -33.87
N VAL A 971 31.84 43.89 -34.41
CA VAL A 971 31.59 43.83 -35.86
C VAL A 971 31.43 45.23 -36.44
N ARG A 972 30.65 46.10 -35.79
CA ARG A 972 30.47 47.51 -36.19
C ARG A 972 31.80 48.29 -36.18
N ARG A 973 32.69 48.04 -35.21
CA ARG A 973 34.02 48.68 -35.14
C ARG A 973 35.00 48.15 -36.19
N VAL A 974 35.03 46.85 -36.44
CA VAL A 974 36.06 46.19 -37.29
C VAL A 974 35.70 46.18 -38.78
N SER A 975 34.41 46.18 -39.12
CA SER A 975 33.94 46.17 -40.51
C SER A 975 34.47 47.34 -41.35
N PRO A 976 34.44 48.61 -40.88
CA PRO A 976 34.99 49.75 -41.62
C PRO A 976 36.50 49.63 -41.83
N ILE A 977 37.26 49.24 -40.80
CA ILE A 977 38.73 49.10 -40.84
C ILE A 977 39.14 48.08 -41.91
N ARG A 978 38.46 46.92 -41.95
CA ARG A 978 38.75 45.88 -42.94
C ARG A 978 38.20 46.19 -44.33
N ARG A 979 37.19 47.06 -44.46
CA ARG A 979 36.71 47.57 -45.75
C ARG A 979 37.74 48.53 -46.35
N ALA A 980 38.18 49.51 -45.58
CA ALA A 980 39.23 50.46 -45.97
C ALA A 980 40.52 49.73 -46.39
N TRP A 981 40.97 48.72 -45.63
CA TRP A 981 42.14 47.92 -46.02
C TRP A 981 41.92 47.14 -47.33
N ARG A 982 40.73 46.59 -47.56
CA ARG A 982 40.41 45.87 -48.81
C ARG A 982 40.40 46.81 -50.02
N GLU A 983 39.84 48.00 -49.86
CA GLU A 983 39.82 49.04 -50.90
C GLU A 983 41.24 49.54 -51.19
N GLN A 984 42.04 49.83 -50.17
CA GLN A 984 43.46 50.20 -50.31
C GLN A 984 44.28 49.10 -51.01
N ARG A 985 44.04 47.82 -50.69
CA ARG A 985 44.71 46.68 -51.33
C ARG A 985 44.24 46.44 -52.76
N LYS A 986 42.96 46.71 -53.07
CA LYS A 986 42.44 46.71 -54.44
C LYS A 986 43.08 47.83 -55.27
N ALA A 987 43.20 49.04 -54.71
CA ALA A 987 43.88 50.17 -55.36
C ALA A 987 45.36 49.86 -55.63
N LEU A 988 46.08 49.30 -54.65
CA LEU A 988 47.47 48.83 -54.83
C LEU A 988 47.62 47.71 -55.87
N LYS A 989 46.66 46.78 -55.95
CA LYS A 989 46.64 45.72 -56.99
C LYS A 989 46.34 46.28 -58.38
N ALA A 990 45.43 47.25 -58.49
CA ALA A 990 45.13 47.92 -59.75
C ALA A 990 46.34 48.74 -60.25
N ALA A 991 47.02 49.45 -59.35
CA ALA A 991 48.26 50.17 -59.66
C ALA A 991 49.40 49.24 -60.14
N ARG A 992 49.50 48.02 -59.57
CA ARG A 992 50.45 46.98 -60.01
C ARG A 992 50.07 46.24 -61.29
N LYS A 993 48.84 46.39 -61.79
CA LYS A 993 48.37 45.78 -63.05
C LYS A 993 48.52 46.73 -64.24
N ASN A 994 48.75 48.01 -63.96
CA ASN A 994 49.00 49.10 -64.91
C ASN A 994 50.49 49.50 -64.98
N GLN A 995 51.36 48.78 -64.24
CA GLN A 995 52.79 48.62 -64.48
C GLN A 995 52.99 47.24 -65.11
#